data_AF-A0A9D1NAG6-F1
#
_entry.id   AF-A0A9D1NAG6-F1
#
_cell.length_a   1.000
_cell.length_b   1.000
_cell.length_c   1.000
_cell.angle_alpha   90.00
_cell.angle_beta   90.00
_cell.angle_gamma   90.00
#
_symmetry.space_group_name_H-M   'P 1'
#
loop_
_entity.id
_entity.type
_entity.pdbx_description
1 polymer ?
#
loop_
_entity_poly.entity_id
_entity_poly.type
_entity_poly.pdbx_seq_one_letter_code
_entity_poly.pdbx_strand_id
1 'polypeptide(L)'
;MGDKREVSCQGGKLTVTVPFREKVCYDAGNNRITAQFDGRGGISRYAVMNKFSVFSAFYSMYEIDGRAVGWDTGKRVIMLGREQVISFSAPEADITVSCFLDGGSNAVFTEIAVSAKRALTFRNVINFGIDFASYLQQLLANRLSVGNLLRVAGGAIRNRAPRVTASGKACVVRNDVMGDFYLDYALGEGAELLEKERNFYNQFAFGGKVAAGERKVFRYVISAGTRTDFTYTDVAAALERFDDARAECRAYPASFGCPEGLDDFHRAYYNSLINCILSNYKQLGEFKGFLAGIVYQFPARTYYRDSYWTVLPLMDLRPDLVRDQILTLCRGINARTGECPSAVKFNFRNYWGNHYDSPSFFAIMVYDYVAHTGDFSVLDEKAGGKTVLKAARLVMDRLSAETDETGLLVKGGKYNRRDWCDNVFRSGYVTYDEGLYARALYALSELLRGRDDAAADRYAAMFAKVKASINRLLWDEDKGWFVNYRDGEFTEDNLSVDTVVVPLFGLTDEGRAKRMLSAMERLLESRSNTEQQAGDFGVLSVWPFYKRLTDTVQKSTLPYYYHNGGDWPYLSAMYAYAKLMYGMDAEYPLTRWFEFNLARGNYTPVEFFSPVHPDGSLLQAWSGVGALALRHPSGDFFRKKLN
;
A
#
# COMPACT_ATOMS: atom_id res chain seq x y z
N MET A 1 -11.25 18.28 31.10
CA MET A 1 -12.20 17.58 30.23
C MET A 1 -11.45 17.26 28.96
N GLY A 2 -11.14 15.99 28.71
CA GLY A 2 -10.34 15.62 27.54
C GLY A 2 -11.17 15.79 26.27
N ASP A 3 -10.76 16.71 25.39
CA ASP A 3 -11.34 16.84 24.05
C ASP A 3 -11.28 15.47 23.38
N LYS A 4 -12.43 14.79 23.30
CA LYS A 4 -12.53 13.45 22.77
C LYS A 4 -12.42 13.56 21.25
N ARG A 5 -11.43 12.88 20.66
CA ARG A 5 -11.35 12.69 19.20
C ARG A 5 -12.64 12.03 18.72
N GLU A 6 -13.35 12.70 17.83
CA GLU A 6 -14.56 12.15 17.20
C GLU A 6 -14.21 11.72 15.78
N VAL A 7 -14.42 10.44 15.47
CA VAL A 7 -14.27 9.86 14.14
C VAL A 7 -15.64 9.41 13.66
N SER A 8 -16.01 9.79 12.44
CA SER A 8 -17.25 9.33 11.81
C SER A 8 -17.05 8.96 10.35
N CYS A 9 -17.83 7.99 9.89
CA CYS A 9 -17.93 7.58 8.51
C CYS A 9 -19.25 8.10 7.95
N GLN A 10 -19.22 8.84 6.85
CA GLN A 10 -20.45 9.33 6.21
C GLN A 10 -20.24 9.54 4.72
N GLY A 11 -21.15 9.02 3.88
CA GLY A 11 -21.10 9.23 2.44
C GLY A 11 -19.78 8.74 1.81
N GLY A 12 -19.19 7.69 2.38
CA GLY A 12 -17.92 7.12 1.93
C GLY A 12 -16.67 7.89 2.34
N LYS A 13 -16.78 8.84 3.27
CA LYS A 13 -15.69 9.71 3.75
C LYS A 13 -15.38 9.40 5.20
N LEU A 14 -14.10 9.53 5.57
CA LEU A 14 -13.68 9.61 6.97
C LEU A 14 -13.68 11.07 7.40
N THR A 15 -14.36 11.36 8.51
CA THR A 15 -14.38 12.68 9.15
C THR A 15 -13.79 12.57 10.54
N VAL A 16 -12.90 13.51 10.89
CA VAL A 16 -12.29 13.61 12.21
C VAL A 16 -12.46 15.03 12.74
N THR A 17 -12.97 15.17 13.96
CA THR A 17 -13.06 16.45 14.67
C THR A 17 -12.10 16.45 15.85
N VAL A 18 -11.14 17.38 15.83
CA VAL A 18 -10.07 17.52 16.83
C VAL A 18 -9.60 18.98 16.90
N PRO A 19 -8.95 19.43 17.97
CA PRO A 19 -8.31 20.75 18.01
C PRO A 19 -7.11 20.84 17.05
N PHE A 20 -6.69 22.06 16.67
CA PHE A 20 -5.56 22.30 15.78
C PHE A 20 -4.26 21.61 16.24
N ARG A 21 -4.03 21.53 17.56
CA ARG A 21 -2.89 20.86 18.20
C ARG A 21 -2.76 19.36 17.98
N GLU A 22 -3.76 18.69 17.43
CA GLU A 22 -3.65 17.28 17.02
C GLU A 22 -3.37 17.17 15.52
N LYS A 23 -2.59 16.17 15.10
CA LYS A 23 -2.43 15.85 13.68
C LYS A 23 -3.49 14.83 13.26
N VAL A 24 -3.94 14.95 12.02
CA VAL A 24 -4.79 13.97 11.34
C VAL A 24 -4.06 13.56 10.07
N CYS A 25 -3.12 12.60 10.22
CA CYS A 25 -2.27 12.19 9.12
C CYS A 25 -3.05 11.32 8.12
N TYR A 26 -3.04 11.72 6.85
CA TYR A 26 -3.70 11.02 5.76
C TYR A 26 -2.73 10.87 4.58
N ASP A 27 -2.41 9.62 4.24
CA ASP A 27 -1.56 9.31 3.10
C ASP A 27 -2.39 9.22 1.80
N ALA A 28 -1.89 9.84 0.74
CA ALA A 28 -2.47 9.82 -0.59
C ALA A 28 -1.38 9.64 -1.64
N GLY A 29 -1.70 8.99 -2.76
CA GLY A 29 -0.76 8.79 -3.86
C GLY A 29 -1.38 8.91 -5.24
N ASN A 30 -0.51 9.20 -6.21
CA ASN A 30 -0.82 9.16 -7.63
C ASN A 30 0.27 8.37 -8.38
N ASN A 31 0.29 8.38 -9.71
CA ASN A 31 1.21 7.55 -10.48
C ASN A 31 2.70 7.89 -10.30
N ARG A 32 3.04 9.05 -9.71
CA ARG A 32 4.43 9.52 -9.54
C ARG A 32 4.86 9.68 -8.09
N ILE A 33 3.94 10.02 -7.19
CA ILE A 33 4.27 10.43 -5.82
C ILE A 33 3.34 9.85 -4.77
N THR A 34 3.78 9.98 -3.53
CA THR A 34 2.93 9.84 -2.35
C THR A 34 3.19 11.00 -1.41
N ALA A 35 2.13 11.52 -0.83
CA ALA A 35 2.17 12.59 0.16
C ALA A 35 1.38 12.17 1.41
N GLN A 36 1.75 12.74 2.56
CA GLN A 36 0.97 12.65 3.79
C GLN A 36 0.55 14.06 4.22
N PHE A 37 -0.76 14.30 4.26
CA PHE A 37 -1.35 15.55 4.75
C PHE A 37 -1.62 15.45 6.25
N ASP A 38 -1.31 16.48 7.01
CA ASP A 38 -1.25 16.40 8.48
C ASP A 38 -2.50 16.89 9.23
N GLY A 39 -3.55 17.26 8.50
CA GLY A 39 -4.78 17.82 9.05
C GLY A 39 -4.66 19.29 9.45
N ARG A 40 -3.53 19.96 9.18
CA ARG A 40 -3.29 21.38 9.48
C ARG A 40 -2.91 22.19 8.25
N GLY A 41 -3.04 21.60 7.06
CA GLY A 41 -2.61 22.18 5.79
C GLY A 41 -1.11 21.94 5.49
N GLY A 42 -0.44 21.10 6.28
CA GLY A 42 0.96 20.74 6.08
C GLY A 42 1.16 19.42 5.35
N ILE A 43 2.33 19.27 4.72
CA ILE A 43 2.78 18.07 4.01
C ILE A 43 3.82 17.34 4.88
N SER A 44 3.38 16.44 5.76
CA SER A 44 4.28 15.74 6.70
C SER A 44 5.21 14.75 6.01
N ARG A 45 4.83 14.22 4.84
CA ARG A 45 5.69 13.39 4.00
C ARG A 45 5.44 13.73 2.55
N TYR A 46 6.50 13.71 1.75
CA TYR A 46 6.43 13.82 0.30
C TYR A 46 7.52 12.92 -0.24
N ALA A 47 7.12 11.77 -0.78
CA ALA A 47 8.01 10.83 -1.44
C ALA A 47 7.73 10.82 -2.94
N VAL A 48 8.79 10.98 -3.72
CA VAL A 48 8.74 10.82 -5.17
C VAL A 48 9.22 9.41 -5.50
N MET A 49 8.53 8.73 -6.42
CA MET A 49 8.89 7.36 -6.77
C MET A 49 10.37 7.27 -7.18
N ASN A 50 11.05 6.27 -6.63
CA ASN A 50 12.48 6.03 -6.84
C ASN A 50 13.37 7.22 -6.40
N LYS A 51 12.85 8.06 -5.51
CA LYS A 51 13.53 9.16 -4.84
C LYS A 51 13.22 9.11 -3.34
N PHE A 52 13.73 10.09 -2.63
CA PHE A 52 13.73 10.19 -1.18
C PHE A 52 12.51 10.94 -0.65
N SER A 53 12.34 10.91 0.68
CA SER A 53 11.39 11.79 1.36
C SER A 53 11.92 13.21 1.36
N VAL A 54 11.16 14.16 0.82
CA VAL A 54 11.62 15.54 0.60
C VAL A 54 11.71 16.31 1.91
N PHE A 55 10.66 16.27 2.73
CA PHE A 55 10.54 17.10 3.92
C PHE A 55 10.93 16.34 5.18
N SER A 56 11.69 17.00 6.05
CA SER A 56 11.91 16.58 7.45
C SER A 56 10.85 17.17 8.39
N ALA A 57 10.31 18.34 8.02
CA ALA A 57 9.21 19.01 8.69
C ALA A 57 8.47 19.93 7.71
N PHE A 58 7.19 20.15 7.96
CA PHE A 58 6.36 21.10 7.20
C PHE A 58 5.28 21.66 8.13
N TYR A 59 5.14 22.97 8.17
CA TYR A 59 4.23 23.69 9.05
C TYR A 59 3.45 24.71 8.24
N SER A 60 2.14 24.79 8.51
CA SER A 60 1.24 25.81 7.96
C SER A 60 0.58 26.55 9.12
N MET A 61 0.75 27.86 9.16
CA MET A 61 0.25 28.74 10.23
C MET A 61 -0.69 29.79 9.64
N TYR A 62 -1.85 30.00 10.25
CA TYR A 62 -2.87 30.92 9.75
C TYR A 62 -2.92 32.17 10.62
N GLU A 63 -2.97 33.33 9.99
CA GLU A 63 -3.06 34.65 10.63
C GLU A 63 -4.29 35.40 10.09
N ILE A 64 -5.05 36.03 11.00
CA ILE A 64 -6.14 36.96 10.69
C ILE A 64 -5.84 38.28 11.40
N ASP A 65 -5.74 39.38 10.65
CA ASP A 65 -5.38 40.72 11.14
C ASP A 65 -4.10 40.73 11.99
N GLY A 66 -3.09 39.96 11.56
CA GLY A 66 -1.80 39.85 12.24
C GLY A 66 -1.81 39.02 13.51
N ARG A 67 -2.91 38.30 13.81
CA ARG A 67 -3.03 37.38 14.95
C ARG A 67 -3.09 35.94 14.46
N ALA A 68 -2.26 35.08 15.03
CA ALA A 68 -2.29 33.65 14.74
C ALA A 68 -3.60 33.01 15.21
N VAL A 69 -4.14 32.07 14.44
CA VAL A 69 -5.27 31.23 14.84
C VAL A 69 -4.84 30.35 16.02
N GLY A 70 -5.70 30.24 17.04
CA GLY A 70 -5.41 29.51 18.27
C GLY A 70 -5.20 28.01 18.05
N TRP A 71 -4.17 27.42 18.69
CA TRP A 71 -3.85 25.99 18.61
C TRP A 71 -4.92 25.07 19.22
N ASP A 72 -5.77 25.62 20.06
CA ASP A 72 -6.94 25.01 20.67
C ASP A 72 -8.20 25.09 19.80
N THR A 73 -8.18 25.85 18.70
CA THR A 73 -9.31 25.98 17.78
C THR A 73 -9.72 24.60 17.25
N GLY A 74 -11.00 24.27 17.37
CA GLY A 74 -11.58 23.06 16.81
C GLY A 74 -11.49 23.06 15.29
N LYS A 75 -11.08 21.93 14.71
CA LYS A 75 -11.09 21.71 13.27
C LYS A 75 -11.81 20.40 12.92
N ARG A 76 -12.42 20.40 11.74
CA ARG A 76 -12.99 19.22 11.10
C ARG A 76 -12.14 18.85 9.89
N VAL A 77 -11.71 17.59 9.82
CA VAL A 77 -10.87 17.05 8.74
C VAL A 77 -11.63 15.96 8.02
N ILE A 78 -11.80 16.09 6.70
CA ILE A 78 -12.44 15.12 5.82
C ILE A 78 -11.37 14.50 4.92
N MET A 79 -11.39 13.18 4.79
CA MET A 79 -10.44 12.42 3.97
C MET A 79 -11.21 11.55 2.98
N LEU A 80 -10.88 11.69 1.69
CA LEU A 80 -11.44 10.86 0.63
C LEU A 80 -10.51 10.85 -0.59
N GLY A 81 -10.14 9.67 -1.07
CA GLY A 81 -9.32 9.52 -2.27
C GLY A 81 -7.97 10.23 -2.12
N ARG A 82 -7.66 11.16 -3.01
CA ARG A 82 -6.40 11.92 -3.01
C ARG A 82 -6.46 13.25 -2.28
N GLU A 83 -7.52 13.49 -1.51
CA GLU A 83 -7.82 14.79 -0.92
C GLU A 83 -7.99 14.72 0.61
N GLN A 84 -7.45 15.75 1.28
CA GLN A 84 -7.79 16.10 2.65
C GLN A 84 -8.35 17.53 2.69
N VAL A 85 -9.54 17.68 3.27
CA VAL A 85 -10.21 18.98 3.48
C VAL A 85 -10.30 19.28 4.96
N ILE A 86 -9.79 20.44 5.36
CA ILE A 86 -9.81 20.92 6.74
C ILE A 86 -10.75 22.11 6.78
N SER A 87 -11.63 22.17 7.78
CA SER A 87 -12.53 23.31 8.00
C SER A 87 -12.52 23.72 9.45
N PHE A 88 -12.44 25.03 9.68
CA PHE A 88 -12.42 25.62 11.00
C PHE A 88 -12.95 27.05 10.96
N SER A 89 -13.38 27.54 12.11
CA SER A 89 -14.00 28.86 12.24
C SER A 89 -13.22 29.69 13.23
N ALA A 90 -12.88 30.91 12.83
CA ALA A 90 -12.49 32.00 13.71
C ALA A 90 -13.69 32.95 13.91
N PRO A 91 -13.65 33.83 14.93
CA PRO A 91 -14.66 34.88 15.09
C PRO A 91 -14.86 35.72 13.81
N GLU A 92 -13.78 35.95 13.07
CA GLU A 92 -13.74 36.80 11.87
C GLU A 92 -14.11 36.10 10.57
N ALA A 93 -13.91 34.79 10.47
CA ALA A 93 -13.97 34.07 9.20
C ALA A 93 -14.21 32.57 9.38
N ASP A 94 -14.75 31.95 8.34
CA ASP A 94 -14.73 30.51 8.17
C ASP A 94 -13.68 30.15 7.11
N ILE A 95 -12.81 29.20 7.43
CA ILE A 95 -11.66 28.84 6.60
C ILE A 95 -11.76 27.37 6.20
N THR A 96 -11.57 27.10 4.91
CA THR A 96 -11.43 25.75 4.36
C THR A 96 -10.08 25.61 3.68
N VAL A 97 -9.33 24.57 4.04
CA VAL A 97 -8.03 24.24 3.43
C VAL A 97 -8.19 22.90 2.73
N SER A 98 -7.82 22.82 1.45
CA SER A 98 -7.83 21.58 0.69
C SER A 98 -6.42 21.27 0.20
N CYS A 99 -5.87 20.14 0.63
CA CYS A 99 -4.62 19.59 0.10
C CYS A 99 -4.94 18.35 -0.74
N PHE A 100 -4.43 18.28 -1.96
CA PHE A 100 -4.75 17.18 -2.86
C PHE A 100 -3.68 16.89 -3.91
N LEU A 101 -3.81 15.72 -4.55
CA LEU A 101 -3.01 15.28 -5.70
C LEU A 101 -3.92 15.08 -6.92
N ASP A 102 -3.41 15.40 -8.12
CA ASP A 102 -3.99 14.93 -9.38
C ASP A 102 -3.60 13.47 -9.67
N GLY A 103 -3.87 12.94 -10.86
CA GLY A 103 -3.54 11.55 -11.21
C GLY A 103 -2.12 11.28 -11.67
N GLY A 104 -1.30 12.27 -11.97
CA GLY A 104 -0.02 11.98 -12.61
C GLY A 104 1.06 13.04 -12.60
N SER A 105 0.85 14.23 -12.03
CA SER A 105 1.94 15.17 -11.80
C SER A 105 2.74 14.80 -10.56
N ASN A 106 4.01 15.22 -10.54
CA ASN A 106 4.78 15.25 -9.30
C ASN A 106 4.52 16.60 -8.63
N ALA A 107 3.31 16.82 -8.11
CA ALA A 107 2.97 18.06 -7.42
C ALA A 107 1.91 17.87 -6.34
N VAL A 108 2.00 18.70 -5.31
CA VAL A 108 0.95 18.84 -4.29
C VAL A 108 0.25 20.18 -4.49
N PHE A 109 -1.08 20.13 -4.58
CA PHE A 109 -1.94 21.29 -4.77
C PHE A 109 -2.57 21.67 -3.44
N THR A 110 -2.56 22.97 -3.10
CA THR A 110 -3.22 23.47 -1.90
C THR A 110 -4.09 24.69 -2.21
N GLU A 111 -5.33 24.66 -1.74
CA GLU A 111 -6.29 25.76 -1.82
C GLU A 111 -6.73 26.16 -0.41
N ILE A 112 -6.77 27.46 -0.13
CA ILE A 112 -7.35 28.03 1.08
C ILE A 112 -8.48 28.97 0.67
N ALA A 113 -9.69 28.64 1.06
CA ALA A 113 -10.86 29.50 0.91
C ALA A 113 -11.16 30.17 2.26
N VAL A 114 -11.30 31.50 2.23
CA VAL A 114 -11.60 32.34 3.40
C VAL A 114 -12.93 33.02 3.14
N SER A 115 -13.93 32.72 3.96
CA SER A 115 -15.24 33.37 3.93
C SER A 115 -15.31 34.35 5.10
N ALA A 116 -15.19 35.64 4.81
CA ALA A 116 -15.01 36.66 5.82
C ALA A 116 -16.34 37.18 6.39
N LYS A 117 -16.51 37.17 7.71
CA LYS A 117 -17.67 37.69 8.44
C LYS A 117 -17.59 39.21 8.61
N ARG A 118 -16.38 39.75 8.56
CA ARG A 118 -16.05 41.18 8.51
C ARG A 118 -14.84 41.39 7.60
N ALA A 119 -14.60 42.64 7.19
CA ALA A 119 -13.36 42.95 6.48
C ALA A 119 -12.15 42.56 7.34
N LEU A 120 -11.19 41.88 6.72
CA LEU A 120 -10.01 41.32 7.39
C LEU A 120 -8.82 41.22 6.43
N THR A 121 -7.63 41.02 6.99
CA THR A 121 -6.45 40.57 6.25
C THR A 121 -6.13 39.14 6.67
N PHE A 122 -6.15 38.22 5.71
CA PHE A 122 -5.76 36.83 5.91
C PHE A 122 -4.31 36.61 5.45
N ARG A 123 -3.56 35.77 6.16
CA ARG A 123 -2.23 35.33 5.75
C ARG A 123 -1.99 33.88 6.18
N ASN A 124 -1.38 33.09 5.32
CA ASN A 124 -0.85 31.77 5.65
C ASN A 124 0.66 31.79 5.53
N VAL A 125 1.35 31.40 6.60
CA VAL A 125 2.82 31.32 6.68
C VAL A 125 3.20 29.85 6.67
N ILE A 126 4.05 29.46 5.72
CA ILE A 126 4.53 28.09 5.54
C ILE A 126 6.02 28.03 5.81
N ASN A 127 6.43 27.06 6.63
CA ASN A 127 7.84 26.77 6.96
C ASN A 127 8.09 25.27 6.78
N PHE A 128 9.20 24.90 6.14
CA PHE A 128 9.58 23.50 5.96
C PHE A 128 11.09 23.29 6.02
N GLY A 129 11.47 22.09 6.47
CA GLY A 129 12.85 21.60 6.45
C GLY A 129 13.02 20.51 5.39
N ILE A 130 14.25 20.34 4.88
CA ILE A 130 14.60 19.31 3.90
C ILE A 130 15.34 18.15 4.57
N ASP A 131 14.97 16.93 4.22
CA ASP A 131 15.67 15.72 4.65
C ASP A 131 16.90 15.46 3.76
N PHE A 132 17.99 16.19 4.03
CA PHE A 132 19.26 16.05 3.31
C PHE A 132 19.88 14.66 3.47
N ALA A 133 19.68 13.99 4.62
CA ALA A 133 20.25 12.68 4.89
C ALA A 133 19.69 11.64 3.91
N SER A 134 18.39 11.69 3.64
CA SER A 134 17.72 10.81 2.69
C SER A 134 18.25 10.96 1.26
N TYR A 135 18.54 12.19 0.80
CA TYR A 135 19.17 12.41 -0.51
C TYR A 135 20.62 11.87 -0.58
N LEU A 136 21.43 12.12 0.45
CA LEU A 136 22.82 11.63 0.49
C LEU A 136 22.89 10.10 0.47
N GLN A 137 22.01 9.42 1.22
CA GLN A 137 21.91 7.96 1.19
C GLN A 137 21.58 7.42 -0.21
N GLN A 138 20.71 8.09 -0.96
CA GLN A 138 20.37 7.71 -2.34
C GLN A 138 21.56 7.82 -3.29
N LEU A 139 22.33 8.90 -3.22
CA LEU A 139 23.53 9.08 -4.06
C LEU A 139 24.53 7.93 -3.85
N LEU A 140 24.70 7.49 -2.62
CA LEU A 140 25.56 6.36 -2.25
C LEU A 140 24.98 5.01 -2.71
N ALA A 141 23.66 4.80 -2.53
CA ALA A 141 22.98 3.55 -2.87
C ALA A 141 22.92 3.26 -4.38
N ASN A 142 22.92 4.30 -5.23
CA ASN A 142 22.93 4.16 -6.69
C ASN A 142 24.30 3.75 -7.28
N ARG A 143 25.26 3.23 -6.46
CA ARG A 143 26.62 2.79 -6.84
C ARG A 143 27.27 3.78 -7.79
N LEU A 144 27.75 4.87 -7.21
CA LEU A 144 28.64 5.88 -7.77
C LEU A 144 29.39 5.41 -9.04
N SER A 145 28.91 5.84 -10.21
CA SER A 145 29.81 6.06 -11.33
C SER A 145 30.69 7.26 -10.98
N VAL A 146 31.95 7.27 -11.41
CA VAL A 146 32.88 8.40 -11.22
C VAL A 146 32.26 9.72 -11.68
N GLY A 147 31.39 9.68 -12.70
CA GLY A 147 30.62 10.83 -13.18
C GLY A 147 29.56 11.37 -12.20
N ASN A 148 28.88 10.52 -11.43
CA ASN A 148 27.94 10.98 -10.39
C ASN A 148 28.69 11.55 -9.18
N LEU A 149 29.84 10.98 -8.83
CA LEU A 149 30.70 11.48 -7.76
C LEU A 149 31.30 12.86 -8.13
N LEU A 150 31.74 13.05 -9.38
CA LEU A 150 32.17 14.33 -9.93
C LEU A 150 31.02 15.35 -10.05
N ARG A 151 29.79 14.93 -10.33
CA ARG A 151 28.61 15.82 -10.31
C ARG A 151 28.18 16.22 -8.90
N VAL A 152 28.38 15.37 -7.90
CA VAL A 152 28.11 15.71 -6.50
C VAL A 152 29.21 16.59 -5.93
N ALA A 153 30.49 16.26 -6.19
CA ALA A 153 31.63 17.10 -5.82
C ALA A 153 31.60 18.46 -6.56
N GLY A 154 31.26 18.48 -7.84
CA GLY A 154 31.08 19.70 -8.63
C GLY A 154 29.72 20.39 -8.43
N GLY A 155 28.72 19.70 -7.91
CA GLY A 155 27.35 20.18 -7.65
C GLY A 155 27.19 20.78 -6.25
N ALA A 156 27.96 20.29 -5.27
CA ALA A 156 28.22 20.98 -4.01
C ALA A 156 28.89 22.36 -4.23
N ILE A 157 29.44 22.60 -5.44
CA ILE A 157 30.08 23.85 -5.86
C ILE A 157 29.16 24.72 -6.74
N ARG A 158 28.09 24.18 -7.35
CA ARG A 158 27.15 24.96 -8.18
C ARG A 158 26.02 25.56 -7.34
N ASN A 159 26.36 26.58 -6.57
CA ASN A 159 25.41 27.43 -5.86
C ASN A 159 24.67 28.35 -6.85
N ARG A 160 23.51 27.93 -7.35
CA ARG A 160 22.62 28.83 -8.09
C ARG A 160 21.67 29.51 -7.12
N ALA A 161 21.61 30.84 -7.16
CA ALA A 161 20.63 31.59 -6.40
C ALA A 161 19.21 31.19 -6.84
N PRO A 162 18.23 31.14 -5.91
CA PRO A 162 16.83 30.97 -6.26
C PRO A 162 16.41 31.96 -7.34
N ARG A 163 15.63 31.49 -8.31
CA ARG A 163 15.04 32.37 -9.32
C ARG A 163 13.59 32.62 -8.96
N VAL A 164 13.23 33.89 -8.88
CA VAL A 164 11.86 34.32 -8.63
C VAL A 164 11.36 35.00 -9.90
N THR A 165 10.26 34.50 -10.44
CA THR A 165 9.65 35.05 -11.66
C THR A 165 8.17 35.29 -11.42
N ALA A 166 7.68 36.44 -11.87
CA ALA A 166 6.24 36.67 -11.98
C ALA A 166 5.71 35.93 -13.21
N SER A 167 4.59 35.21 -13.05
CA SER A 167 3.83 34.59 -14.14
C SER A 167 2.37 34.96 -13.97
N GLY A 168 1.91 35.99 -14.68
CA GLY A 168 0.60 36.59 -14.45
C GLY A 168 0.46 37.12 -13.02
N LYS A 169 -0.54 36.64 -12.27
CA LYS A 169 -0.74 36.96 -10.85
C LYS A 169 0.04 36.05 -9.89
N ALA A 170 0.75 35.06 -10.40
CA ALA A 170 1.49 34.10 -9.59
C ALA A 170 2.96 34.49 -9.41
N CYS A 171 3.51 34.18 -8.25
CA CYS A 171 4.94 34.21 -7.97
C CYS A 171 5.49 32.79 -8.06
N VAL A 172 6.43 32.56 -8.97
CA VAL A 172 7.07 31.26 -9.17
C VAL A 172 8.48 31.31 -8.61
N VAL A 173 8.76 30.43 -7.66
CA VAL A 173 10.08 30.28 -7.06
C VAL A 173 10.70 28.98 -7.54
N ARG A 174 11.88 29.10 -8.13
CA ARG A 174 12.69 27.95 -8.56
C ARG A 174 13.92 27.84 -7.68
N ASN A 175 14.03 26.74 -6.94
CA ASN A 175 15.16 26.49 -6.06
C ASN A 175 15.98 25.29 -6.55
N ASP A 176 17.30 25.41 -6.47
CA ASP A 176 18.24 24.31 -6.64
C ASP A 176 18.83 24.01 -5.26
N VAL A 177 18.28 23.00 -4.59
CA VAL A 177 18.57 22.71 -3.17
C VAL A 177 19.93 22.04 -3.03
N MET A 178 20.21 21.03 -3.86
CA MET A 178 21.51 20.37 -3.90
C MET A 178 21.73 19.63 -5.23
N GLY A 179 22.78 20.00 -5.98
CA GLY A 179 23.09 19.37 -7.26
C GLY A 179 21.98 19.57 -8.30
N ASP A 180 21.30 18.49 -8.67
CA ASP A 180 20.15 18.46 -9.59
C ASP A 180 18.79 18.35 -8.87
N PHE A 181 18.81 18.31 -7.53
CA PHE A 181 17.61 18.26 -6.72
C PHE A 181 16.95 19.64 -6.63
N TYR A 182 15.70 19.72 -7.10
CA TYR A 182 14.90 20.94 -7.06
C TYR A 182 13.80 20.89 -6.02
N LEU A 183 13.40 22.09 -5.60
CA LEU A 183 12.18 22.35 -4.84
C LEU A 183 11.56 23.63 -5.39
N ASP A 184 10.53 23.48 -6.20
CA ASP A 184 9.86 24.61 -6.84
C ASP A 184 8.47 24.78 -6.23
N TYR A 185 8.00 26.01 -6.18
CA TYR A 185 6.62 26.30 -5.83
C TYR A 185 6.11 27.54 -6.55
N ALA A 186 4.81 27.50 -6.88
CA ALA A 186 4.08 28.60 -7.47
C ALA A 186 3.01 29.06 -6.48
N LEU A 187 3.07 30.32 -6.12
CA LEU A 187 2.15 30.99 -5.18
C LEU A 187 1.19 31.85 -5.98
N GLY A 188 -0.09 31.80 -5.66
CA GLY A 188 -1.10 32.70 -6.22
C GLY A 188 -0.98 34.14 -5.69
N GLU A 189 -2.12 34.74 -5.37
CA GLU A 189 -2.18 36.13 -4.91
C GLU A 189 -1.47 36.36 -3.56
N GLY A 190 -0.76 37.49 -3.47
CA GLY A 190 -0.20 38.01 -2.22
C GLY A 190 1.03 37.26 -1.69
N ALA A 191 1.78 36.64 -2.59
CA ALA A 191 3.02 35.94 -2.27
C ALA A 191 4.07 36.83 -1.62
N GLU A 192 4.68 36.33 -0.55
CA GLU A 192 5.76 36.93 0.20
C GLU A 192 6.83 35.87 0.46
N LEU A 193 8.08 36.13 0.06
CA LEU A 193 9.20 35.23 0.34
C LEU A 193 9.88 35.69 1.62
N LEU A 194 10.06 34.76 2.55
CA LEU A 194 10.52 35.05 3.90
C LEU A 194 11.93 34.48 4.09
N GLU A 195 12.09 33.55 5.03
CA GLU A 195 13.36 32.91 5.34
C GLU A 195 13.95 32.18 4.13
N LYS A 196 15.27 32.34 4.01
CA LYS A 196 16.10 31.67 3.04
C LYS A 196 17.22 30.95 3.78
N GLU A 197 17.25 29.63 3.63
CA GLU A 197 18.33 28.80 4.14
C GLU A 197 19.23 28.36 2.97
N ARG A 198 20.53 28.67 3.06
CA ARG A 198 21.50 28.39 1.99
C ARG A 198 21.06 28.98 0.63
N ASN A 199 20.68 28.13 -0.32
CA ASN A 199 20.31 28.50 -1.69
C ASN A 199 18.85 28.18 -2.04
N PHE A 200 17.99 28.02 -1.04
CA PHE A 200 16.56 27.86 -1.26
C PHE A 200 15.76 28.64 -0.22
N TYR A 201 14.56 29.06 -0.60
CA TYR A 201 13.61 29.61 0.35
C TYR A 201 12.94 28.45 1.08
N ASN A 202 13.09 28.41 2.40
CA ASN A 202 12.49 27.42 3.31
C ASN A 202 11.24 27.94 4.00
N GLN A 203 10.90 29.22 3.77
CA GLN A 203 9.69 29.85 4.30
C GLN A 203 9.09 30.82 3.28
N PHE A 204 7.76 30.80 3.17
CA PHE A 204 7.00 31.76 2.39
C PHE A 204 5.65 32.04 3.05
N ALA A 205 5.03 33.15 2.69
CA ALA A 205 3.66 33.47 3.06
C ALA A 205 2.84 33.88 1.83
N PHE A 206 1.52 33.77 1.95
CA PHE A 206 0.59 34.25 0.95
C PHE A 206 -0.77 34.57 1.60
N GLY A 207 -1.55 35.45 0.98
CA GLY A 207 -2.81 35.90 1.54
C GLY A 207 -3.20 37.29 1.03
N GLY A 208 -4.13 37.94 1.71
CA GLY A 208 -4.56 39.28 1.29
C GLY A 208 -5.79 39.76 2.04
N LYS A 209 -6.23 40.95 1.65
CA LYS A 209 -7.48 41.55 2.14
C LYS A 209 -8.68 40.78 1.57
N VAL A 210 -9.67 40.55 2.44
CA VAL A 210 -10.96 39.94 2.13
C VAL A 210 -12.05 40.87 2.67
N ALA A 211 -12.97 41.28 1.81
CA ALA A 211 -14.07 42.18 2.19
C ALA A 211 -15.12 41.47 3.06
N ALA A 212 -15.91 42.23 3.81
CA ALA A 212 -17.00 41.66 4.60
C ALA A 212 -18.01 40.94 3.69
N GLY A 213 -18.35 39.68 4.02
CA GLY A 213 -19.23 38.83 3.22
C GLY A 213 -18.58 38.20 1.99
N GLU A 214 -17.32 38.53 1.68
CA GLU A 214 -16.60 37.95 0.54
C GLU A 214 -16.06 36.56 0.88
N ARG A 215 -16.12 35.65 -0.11
CA ARG A 215 -15.34 34.43 -0.13
C ARG A 215 -14.18 34.57 -1.10
N LYS A 216 -12.95 34.61 -0.58
CA LYS A 216 -11.72 34.70 -1.38
C LYS A 216 -10.91 33.42 -1.32
N VAL A 217 -10.23 33.08 -2.40
CA VAL A 217 -9.47 31.83 -2.56
C VAL A 217 -7.99 32.15 -2.83
N PHE A 218 -7.12 31.46 -2.11
CA PHE A 218 -5.67 31.54 -2.24
C PHE A 218 -5.11 30.15 -2.55
N ARG A 219 -4.13 30.04 -3.45
CA ARG A 219 -3.63 28.76 -3.95
C ARG A 219 -2.11 28.73 -3.99
N TYR A 220 -1.54 27.54 -3.78
CA TYR A 220 -0.17 27.25 -4.18
C TYR A 220 -0.02 25.82 -4.69
N VAL A 221 1.05 25.61 -5.45
CA VAL A 221 1.52 24.29 -5.88
C VAL A 221 2.98 24.15 -5.50
N ILE A 222 3.37 22.99 -4.97
CA ILE A 222 4.76 22.67 -4.62
C ILE A 222 5.17 21.35 -5.25
N SER A 223 6.42 21.29 -5.71
CA SER A 223 7.00 20.13 -6.37
C SER A 223 8.48 19.99 -6.03
N ALA A 224 8.96 18.75 -5.91
CA ALA A 224 10.37 18.47 -5.68
C ALA A 224 10.80 17.21 -6.43
N GLY A 225 12.09 17.11 -6.77
CA GLY A 225 12.62 15.95 -7.49
C GLY A 225 13.94 16.25 -8.16
N THR A 226 14.26 15.51 -9.23
CA THR A 226 15.44 15.74 -10.05
C THR A 226 15.04 16.49 -11.32
N ARG A 227 15.66 17.65 -11.57
CA ARG A 227 15.23 18.55 -12.65
C ARG A 227 15.43 17.98 -14.06
N THR A 228 16.34 17.03 -14.22
CA THR A 228 16.72 16.45 -15.52
C THR A 228 16.11 15.07 -15.80
N ASP A 229 15.14 14.61 -15.01
CA ASP A 229 14.50 13.31 -15.22
C ASP A 229 12.96 13.38 -15.14
N PHE A 230 12.33 12.21 -15.19
CA PHE A 230 10.87 12.03 -15.20
C PHE A 230 10.15 12.61 -13.96
N THR A 231 10.89 12.96 -12.91
CA THR A 231 10.33 13.56 -11.69
C THR A 231 10.20 15.08 -11.79
N TYR A 232 10.69 15.73 -12.84
CA TYR A 232 10.47 17.15 -13.03
C TYR A 232 8.99 17.47 -13.28
N THR A 233 8.47 18.52 -12.65
CA THR A 233 7.16 19.11 -12.91
C THR A 233 7.28 20.63 -12.87
N ASP A 234 6.75 21.30 -13.89
CA ASP A 234 6.69 22.76 -13.90
C ASP A 234 5.51 23.24 -13.05
N VAL A 235 5.82 23.83 -11.90
CA VAL A 235 4.82 24.32 -10.93
C VAL A 235 3.99 25.48 -11.46
N ALA A 236 4.48 26.26 -12.43
CA ALA A 236 3.71 27.34 -13.04
C ALA A 236 2.57 26.77 -13.89
N ALA A 237 2.90 25.81 -14.76
CA ALA A 237 1.93 25.10 -15.59
C ALA A 237 0.96 24.27 -14.73
N ALA A 238 1.43 23.69 -13.62
CA ALA A 238 0.56 22.99 -12.67
C ALA A 238 -0.44 23.97 -12.01
N LEU A 239 0.00 25.16 -11.59
CA LEU A 239 -0.89 26.17 -11.02
C LEU A 239 -1.92 26.71 -12.04
N GLU A 240 -1.55 26.83 -13.32
CA GLU A 240 -2.50 27.20 -14.39
C GLU A 240 -3.60 26.14 -14.57
N ARG A 241 -3.27 24.87 -14.36
CA ARG A 241 -4.21 23.73 -14.46
C ARG A 241 -4.89 23.36 -13.14
N PHE A 242 -4.85 24.24 -12.14
CA PHE A 242 -5.31 23.91 -10.78
C PHE A 242 -6.75 23.40 -10.74
N ASP A 243 -7.67 24.05 -11.47
CA ASP A 243 -9.08 23.67 -11.47
C ASP A 243 -9.34 22.33 -12.18
N ASP A 244 -8.58 22.01 -13.24
CA ASP A 244 -8.64 20.70 -13.89
C ASP A 244 -8.12 19.61 -12.94
N ALA A 245 -6.97 19.84 -12.30
CA ALA A 245 -6.40 18.93 -11.31
C ALA A 245 -7.37 18.70 -10.14
N ARG A 246 -8.08 19.76 -9.72
CA ARG A 246 -9.12 19.71 -8.68
C ARG A 246 -10.31 18.88 -9.12
N ALA A 247 -10.79 19.07 -10.34
CA ALA A 247 -11.90 18.31 -10.90
C ALA A 247 -11.54 16.83 -11.03
N GLU A 248 -10.35 16.50 -11.53
CA GLU A 248 -9.83 15.14 -11.61
C GLU A 248 -9.78 14.47 -10.23
N CYS A 249 -9.20 15.15 -9.24
CA CYS A 249 -9.14 14.66 -7.87
C CYS A 249 -10.52 14.38 -7.26
N ARG A 250 -11.51 15.25 -7.53
CA ARG A 250 -12.88 15.08 -7.01
C ARG A 250 -13.67 14.00 -7.74
N ALA A 251 -13.37 13.73 -9.01
CA ALA A 251 -13.96 12.65 -9.78
C ALA A 251 -13.37 11.27 -9.42
N TYR A 252 -12.11 11.25 -8.94
CA TYR A 252 -11.38 10.02 -8.64
C TYR A 252 -12.12 9.00 -7.76
N PRO A 253 -12.79 9.36 -6.64
CA PRO A 253 -13.55 8.40 -5.83
C PRO A 253 -14.68 7.68 -6.58
N ALA A 254 -15.25 8.29 -7.62
CA ALA A 254 -16.28 7.63 -8.44
C ALA A 254 -15.72 6.42 -9.19
N SER A 255 -14.40 6.40 -9.47
CA SER A 255 -13.72 5.26 -10.10
C SER A 255 -13.57 4.04 -9.20
N PHE A 256 -13.90 4.13 -7.90
CA PHE A 256 -13.73 3.01 -6.97
C PHE A 256 -14.76 1.91 -7.17
N GLY A 257 -15.87 2.20 -7.87
CA GLY A 257 -16.92 1.24 -8.14
C GLY A 257 -17.48 0.63 -6.86
N CYS A 258 -17.73 1.47 -5.85
CA CYS A 258 -18.28 1.06 -4.56
C CYS A 258 -19.63 0.34 -4.75
N PRO A 259 -19.81 -0.87 -4.19
CA PRO A 259 -21.08 -1.57 -4.24
C PRO A 259 -22.25 -0.73 -3.72
N GLU A 260 -23.42 -0.94 -4.31
CA GLU A 260 -24.67 -0.37 -3.84
C GLU A 260 -25.12 -1.05 -2.53
N GLY A 261 -25.99 -0.41 -1.75
CA GLY A 261 -26.55 -0.98 -0.52
C GLY A 261 -25.64 -1.00 0.71
N LEU A 262 -24.35 -0.65 0.59
CA LEU A 262 -23.46 -0.51 1.75
C LEU A 262 -23.86 0.67 2.65
N ASP A 263 -23.82 0.46 3.96
CA ASP A 263 -23.95 1.50 4.97
C ASP A 263 -22.78 2.50 4.94
N ASP A 264 -22.87 3.56 5.74
CA ASP A 264 -21.88 4.64 5.75
C ASP A 264 -20.48 4.18 6.19
N PHE A 265 -20.39 3.23 7.12
CA PHE A 265 -19.11 2.68 7.57
C PHE A 265 -18.47 1.84 6.48
N HIS A 266 -19.21 0.87 5.94
CA HIS A 266 -18.75 -0.02 4.88
C HIS A 266 -18.36 0.73 3.61
N ARG A 267 -19.08 1.80 3.27
CA ARG A 267 -18.74 2.67 2.15
C ARG A 267 -17.42 3.42 2.37
N ALA A 268 -17.20 3.97 3.57
CA ALA A 268 -15.96 4.66 3.89
C ALA A 268 -14.78 3.68 3.96
N TYR A 269 -15.02 2.50 4.54
CA TYR A 269 -14.08 1.39 4.58
C TYR A 269 -13.66 0.97 3.17
N TYR A 270 -14.62 0.62 2.30
CA TYR A 270 -14.37 0.24 0.90
C TYR A 270 -13.57 1.31 0.15
N ASN A 271 -13.97 2.58 0.26
CA ASN A 271 -13.27 3.68 -0.39
C ASN A 271 -11.83 3.84 0.11
N SER A 272 -11.59 3.68 1.41
CA SER A 272 -10.25 3.69 1.99
C SER A 272 -9.37 2.54 1.47
N LEU A 273 -9.95 1.35 1.30
CA LEU A 273 -9.24 0.19 0.76
C LEU A 273 -8.85 0.36 -0.71
N ILE A 274 -9.81 0.75 -1.57
CA ILE A 274 -9.54 0.98 -2.99
C ILE A 274 -8.59 2.17 -3.18
N ASN A 275 -8.73 3.23 -2.39
CA ASN A 275 -7.79 4.34 -2.42
C ASN A 275 -6.37 3.89 -2.05
N CYS A 276 -6.21 3.01 -1.05
CA CYS A 276 -4.91 2.48 -0.66
C CYS A 276 -4.25 1.70 -1.80
N ILE A 277 -5.01 0.84 -2.48
CA ILE A 277 -4.54 0.07 -3.64
C ILE A 277 -4.09 1.01 -4.76
N LEU A 278 -4.99 1.89 -5.22
CA LEU A 278 -4.75 2.76 -6.37
C LEU A 278 -3.68 3.83 -6.09
N SER A 279 -3.56 4.29 -4.83
CA SER A 279 -2.49 5.19 -4.40
C SER A 279 -1.11 4.54 -4.46
N ASN A 280 -1.01 3.22 -4.54
CA ASN A 280 0.24 2.48 -4.63
C ASN A 280 0.63 2.07 -6.05
N TYR A 281 -0.26 2.23 -7.04
CA TYR A 281 0.11 2.07 -8.44
C TYR A 281 1.07 3.19 -8.88
N LYS A 282 2.14 2.82 -9.58
CA LYS A 282 3.20 3.73 -10.03
C LYS A 282 3.65 3.41 -11.44
N GLN A 283 4.08 4.44 -12.17
CA GLN A 283 4.55 4.31 -13.55
C GLN A 283 5.88 5.01 -13.77
N LEU A 284 6.92 4.25 -14.12
CA LEU A 284 8.25 4.70 -14.52
C LEU A 284 8.66 4.06 -15.85
N GLY A 285 8.37 4.73 -16.97
CA GLY A 285 8.63 4.17 -18.29
C GLY A 285 7.90 2.84 -18.46
N GLU A 286 8.65 1.75 -18.65
CA GLU A 286 8.09 0.41 -18.78
C GLU A 286 7.78 -0.26 -17.44
N PHE A 287 8.26 0.27 -16.31
CA PHE A 287 7.92 -0.25 -14.98
C PHE A 287 6.57 0.32 -14.57
N LYS A 288 5.56 -0.55 -14.51
CA LYS A 288 4.21 -0.17 -14.12
C LYS A 288 3.66 -1.20 -13.15
N GLY A 289 3.41 -0.80 -11.92
CA GLY A 289 2.97 -1.74 -10.92
C GLY A 289 2.66 -1.13 -9.57
N PHE A 290 2.12 -1.96 -8.70
CA PHE A 290 1.75 -1.64 -7.34
C PHE A 290 2.99 -1.80 -6.45
N LEU A 291 3.37 -0.72 -5.79
CA LEU A 291 4.32 -0.81 -4.69
C LEU A 291 3.61 -1.36 -3.44
N ALA A 292 4.40 -1.93 -2.54
CA ALA A 292 3.90 -2.42 -1.24
C ALA A 292 3.23 -1.29 -0.42
N GLY A 293 3.94 -0.18 -0.25
CA GLY A 293 3.45 1.00 0.47
C GLY A 293 4.42 2.17 0.43
N ILE A 294 4.15 3.21 1.22
CA ILE A 294 4.90 4.49 1.18
C ILE A 294 6.40 4.34 1.47
N VAL A 295 6.81 3.36 2.28
CA VAL A 295 8.22 3.13 2.63
C VAL A 295 8.99 2.31 1.58
N TYR A 296 8.32 1.81 0.54
CA TYR A 296 8.90 0.94 -0.50
C TYR A 296 9.26 1.67 -1.79
N GLN A 297 9.32 3.01 -1.74
CA GLN A 297 9.56 3.85 -2.91
C GLN A 297 11.03 3.93 -3.33
N PHE A 298 11.98 3.56 -2.47
CA PHE A 298 13.40 3.58 -2.80
C PHE A 298 14.16 2.29 -2.38
N PRO A 299 14.81 1.58 -3.33
CA PRO A 299 14.48 1.63 -4.76
C PRO A 299 13.02 1.20 -4.96
N ALA A 300 12.33 1.85 -5.90
CA ALA A 300 10.96 1.47 -6.26
C ALA A 300 10.95 0.03 -6.74
N ARG A 301 10.03 -0.77 -6.19
CA ARG A 301 9.92 -2.21 -6.47
C ARG A 301 8.51 -2.73 -6.19
N THR A 302 8.11 -3.72 -6.97
CA THR A 302 6.84 -4.42 -6.80
C THR A 302 7.11 -5.90 -6.50
N TYR A 303 6.32 -6.49 -5.62
CA TYR A 303 6.52 -7.85 -5.11
C TYR A 303 5.44 -8.79 -5.65
N TYR A 304 5.77 -10.07 -5.86
CA TYR A 304 4.81 -11.04 -6.40
C TYR A 304 3.64 -11.27 -5.44
N ARG A 305 3.94 -11.59 -4.18
CA ARG A 305 2.95 -11.79 -3.11
C ARG A 305 2.11 -10.54 -2.86
N ASP A 306 2.77 -9.43 -2.54
CA ASP A 306 2.11 -8.20 -2.14
C ASP A 306 1.16 -7.72 -3.25
N SER A 307 1.61 -7.81 -4.49
CA SER A 307 0.79 -7.41 -5.65
C SER A 307 -0.37 -8.36 -5.88
N TYR A 308 -0.22 -9.67 -5.70
CA TYR A 308 -1.32 -10.62 -5.87
C TYR A 308 -2.51 -10.26 -4.99
N TRP A 309 -2.29 -10.09 -3.69
CA TRP A 309 -3.36 -9.68 -2.77
C TRP A 309 -3.91 -8.29 -3.09
N THR A 310 -3.04 -7.37 -3.51
CA THR A 310 -3.42 -6.01 -3.91
C THR A 310 -4.37 -5.99 -5.12
N VAL A 311 -4.17 -6.86 -6.13
CA VAL A 311 -4.89 -6.79 -7.40
C VAL A 311 -6.25 -7.49 -7.40
N LEU A 312 -6.55 -8.35 -6.42
CA LEU A 312 -7.81 -9.14 -6.44
C LEU A 312 -9.07 -8.26 -6.57
N PRO A 313 -9.23 -7.15 -5.80
CA PRO A 313 -10.40 -6.28 -5.95
C PRO A 313 -10.43 -5.52 -7.29
N LEU A 314 -9.31 -5.47 -8.02
CA LEU A 314 -9.17 -4.74 -9.27
C LEU A 314 -9.46 -5.56 -10.52
N MET A 315 -9.56 -6.90 -10.43
CA MET A 315 -9.75 -7.76 -11.60
C MET A 315 -10.95 -7.31 -12.46
N ASP A 316 -12.07 -7.01 -11.81
CA ASP A 316 -13.31 -6.58 -12.47
C ASP A 316 -13.52 -5.05 -12.43
N LEU A 317 -12.51 -4.27 -12.02
CA LEU A 317 -12.60 -2.81 -11.86
C LEU A 317 -11.57 -2.06 -12.72
N ARG A 318 -10.32 -2.50 -12.68
CA ARG A 318 -9.17 -1.93 -13.40
C ARG A 318 -8.25 -3.03 -13.94
N PRO A 319 -8.77 -3.93 -14.80
CA PRO A 319 -7.98 -5.02 -15.38
C PRO A 319 -6.76 -4.51 -16.15
N ASP A 320 -6.83 -3.30 -16.72
CA ASP A 320 -5.71 -2.63 -17.39
C ASP A 320 -4.48 -2.47 -16.46
N LEU A 321 -4.70 -2.12 -15.19
CA LEU A 321 -3.61 -1.95 -14.21
C LEU A 321 -3.07 -3.30 -13.74
N VAL A 322 -3.93 -4.32 -13.63
CA VAL A 322 -3.51 -5.68 -13.28
C VAL A 322 -2.66 -6.27 -14.41
N ARG A 323 -3.03 -6.02 -15.67
CA ARG A 323 -2.25 -6.43 -16.84
C ARG A 323 -0.85 -5.81 -16.82
N ASP A 324 -0.75 -4.51 -16.57
CA ASP A 324 0.53 -3.81 -16.42
C ASP A 324 1.40 -4.44 -15.31
N GLN A 325 0.78 -4.79 -14.17
CA GLN A 325 1.46 -5.47 -13.06
C GLN A 325 2.01 -6.84 -13.48
N ILE A 326 1.21 -7.67 -14.17
CA ILE A 326 1.63 -8.98 -14.69
C ILE A 326 2.85 -8.82 -15.62
N LEU A 327 2.82 -7.84 -16.53
CA LEU A 327 3.92 -7.61 -17.47
C LEU A 327 5.20 -7.15 -16.76
N THR A 328 5.09 -6.29 -15.75
CA THR A 328 6.23 -5.86 -14.93
C THR A 328 6.84 -7.04 -14.17
N LEU A 329 6.03 -7.89 -13.52
CA LEU A 329 6.50 -9.08 -12.83
C LEU A 329 7.10 -10.13 -13.79
N CYS A 330 6.47 -10.35 -14.95
CA CYS A 330 6.97 -11.25 -15.99
C CYS A 330 8.38 -10.84 -16.44
N ARG A 331 8.61 -9.53 -16.61
CA ARG A 331 9.91 -9.01 -17.02
C ARG A 331 11.03 -9.28 -16.00
N GLY A 332 10.71 -9.28 -14.72
CA GLY A 332 11.67 -9.58 -13.65
C GLY A 332 12.03 -11.06 -13.48
N ILE A 333 11.32 -11.97 -14.13
CA ILE A 333 11.65 -13.41 -14.10
C ILE A 333 12.86 -13.67 -15.01
N ASN A 334 13.84 -14.45 -14.55
CA ASN A 334 14.96 -14.83 -15.41
C ASN A 334 14.50 -15.76 -16.55
N ALA A 335 14.67 -15.32 -17.79
CA ALA A 335 14.17 -16.05 -18.97
C ALA A 335 14.89 -17.38 -19.27
N ARG A 336 16.06 -17.62 -18.66
CA ARG A 336 16.84 -18.86 -18.84
C ARG A 336 16.65 -19.83 -17.69
N THR A 337 16.66 -19.33 -16.45
CA THR A 337 16.68 -20.18 -15.25
C THR A 337 15.33 -20.35 -14.58
N GLY A 338 14.34 -19.51 -14.93
CA GLY A 338 13.07 -19.44 -14.20
C GLY A 338 13.22 -18.86 -12.78
N GLU A 339 14.36 -18.26 -12.45
CA GLU A 339 14.55 -17.62 -11.14
C GLU A 339 13.50 -16.51 -10.95
N CYS A 340 12.69 -16.68 -9.91
CA CYS A 340 11.65 -15.75 -9.48
C CYS A 340 12.09 -15.08 -8.16
N PRO A 341 12.30 -13.76 -8.14
CA PRO A 341 12.68 -13.05 -6.93
C PRO A 341 11.47 -12.73 -6.04
N SER A 342 11.72 -12.26 -4.81
CA SER A 342 10.67 -11.67 -3.97
C SER A 342 10.03 -10.45 -4.63
N ALA A 343 10.88 -9.60 -5.24
CA ALA A 343 10.45 -8.37 -5.90
C ALA A 343 11.23 -8.05 -7.16
N VAL A 344 10.58 -7.26 -8.01
CA VAL A 344 11.14 -6.66 -9.23
C VAL A 344 11.35 -5.18 -9.00
N LYS A 345 12.60 -4.71 -9.10
CA LYS A 345 12.93 -3.28 -9.01
C LYS A 345 12.52 -2.54 -10.29
N PHE A 346 12.46 -1.21 -10.21
CA PHE A 346 12.17 -0.34 -11.36
C PHE A 346 13.06 -0.55 -12.59
N ASN A 347 14.26 -1.09 -12.41
CA ASN A 347 15.22 -1.43 -13.47
C ASN A 347 15.19 -2.93 -13.86
N PHE A 348 14.14 -3.64 -13.45
CA PHE A 348 13.88 -5.06 -13.71
C PHE A 348 14.96 -6.02 -13.19
N ARG A 349 15.79 -5.58 -12.24
CA ARG A 349 16.71 -6.48 -11.54
C ARG A 349 16.00 -7.20 -10.39
N ASN A 350 16.40 -8.46 -10.21
CA ASN A 350 15.98 -9.29 -9.10
C ASN A 350 16.29 -8.63 -7.75
N TYR A 351 15.34 -8.68 -6.84
CA TYR A 351 15.54 -8.35 -5.44
C TYR A 351 15.17 -9.56 -4.59
N TRP A 352 16.17 -10.08 -3.85
CA TRP A 352 16.03 -11.24 -2.98
C TRP A 352 15.49 -12.47 -3.74
N GLY A 353 16.38 -13.10 -4.51
CA GLY A 353 16.06 -14.22 -5.42
C GLY A 353 15.60 -15.51 -4.71
N ASN A 354 14.86 -16.35 -5.44
CA ASN A 354 14.45 -17.71 -5.07
C ASN A 354 13.55 -17.77 -3.82
N HIS A 355 12.45 -17.02 -3.85
CA HIS A 355 11.35 -17.18 -2.90
C HIS A 355 10.48 -18.39 -3.25
N TYR A 356 9.99 -19.10 -2.23
CA TYR A 356 9.13 -20.29 -2.40
C TYR A 356 7.69 -19.91 -2.78
N ASP A 357 7.22 -18.75 -2.32
CA ASP A 357 5.84 -18.27 -2.56
C ASP A 357 5.68 -17.53 -3.91
N SER A 358 6.72 -16.83 -4.36
CA SER A 358 6.67 -15.90 -5.49
C SER A 358 6.36 -16.56 -6.85
N PRO A 359 6.92 -17.74 -7.21
CA PRO A 359 6.51 -18.48 -8.40
C PRO A 359 5.01 -18.79 -8.43
N SER A 360 4.49 -19.28 -7.30
CA SER A 360 3.09 -19.64 -7.14
C SER A 360 2.19 -18.43 -7.34
N PHE A 361 2.49 -17.31 -6.69
CA PHE A 361 1.73 -16.06 -6.87
C PHE A 361 1.69 -15.57 -8.31
N PHE A 362 2.79 -15.69 -9.06
CA PHE A 362 2.78 -15.28 -10.46
C PHE A 362 1.82 -16.14 -11.30
N ALA A 363 1.89 -17.46 -11.17
CA ALA A 363 1.01 -18.38 -11.91
C ALA A 363 -0.46 -18.18 -11.55
N ILE A 364 -0.76 -18.01 -10.25
CA ILE A 364 -2.12 -17.79 -9.76
C ILE A 364 -2.66 -16.44 -10.24
N MET A 365 -1.87 -15.36 -10.17
CA MET A 365 -2.27 -14.03 -10.65
C MET A 365 -2.65 -14.05 -12.14
N VAL A 366 -1.86 -14.74 -12.98
CA VAL A 366 -2.16 -14.86 -14.40
C VAL A 366 -3.46 -15.63 -14.64
N TYR A 367 -3.67 -16.74 -13.93
CA TYR A 367 -4.89 -17.52 -14.03
C TYR A 367 -6.11 -16.72 -13.57
N ASP A 368 -6.08 -16.13 -12.38
CA ASP A 368 -7.21 -15.38 -11.83
C ASP A 368 -7.52 -14.16 -12.72
N TYR A 369 -6.51 -13.50 -13.30
CA TYR A 369 -6.74 -12.44 -14.29
C TYR A 369 -7.52 -12.95 -15.51
N VAL A 370 -7.09 -14.06 -16.12
CA VAL A 370 -7.80 -14.62 -17.29
C VAL A 370 -9.20 -15.09 -16.91
N ALA A 371 -9.36 -15.75 -15.77
CA ALA A 371 -10.65 -16.27 -15.30
C ALA A 371 -11.68 -15.16 -15.02
N HIS A 372 -11.22 -13.98 -14.58
CA HIS A 372 -12.11 -12.86 -14.27
C HIS A 372 -12.36 -11.94 -15.46
N THR A 373 -11.35 -11.72 -16.31
CA THR A 373 -11.43 -10.73 -17.40
C THR A 373 -11.77 -11.34 -18.76
N GLY A 374 -11.53 -12.65 -18.95
CA GLY A 374 -11.56 -13.29 -20.26
C GLY A 374 -10.42 -12.87 -21.20
N ASP A 375 -9.46 -12.06 -20.76
CA ASP A 375 -8.36 -11.59 -21.60
C ASP A 375 -7.24 -12.64 -21.70
N PHE A 376 -7.45 -13.62 -22.58
CA PHE A 376 -6.43 -14.62 -22.91
C PHE A 376 -5.21 -14.04 -23.67
N SER A 377 -5.30 -12.82 -24.22
CA SER A 377 -4.19 -12.22 -24.96
C SER A 377 -2.95 -11.98 -24.10
N VAL A 378 -3.15 -11.78 -22.78
CA VAL A 378 -2.06 -11.58 -21.82
C VAL A 378 -1.07 -12.74 -21.82
N LEU A 379 -1.51 -13.96 -22.14
CA LEU A 379 -0.69 -15.17 -22.13
C LEU A 379 0.43 -15.12 -23.19
N ASP A 380 0.14 -14.47 -24.31
CA ASP A 380 1.00 -14.39 -25.49
C ASP A 380 1.85 -13.10 -25.53
N GLU A 381 1.57 -12.16 -24.63
CA GLU A 381 2.34 -10.93 -24.47
C GLU A 381 3.79 -11.18 -24.08
N LYS A 382 4.72 -10.46 -24.71
CA LYS A 382 6.15 -10.61 -24.49
C LYS A 382 6.68 -9.58 -23.49
N ALA A 383 7.29 -10.07 -22.41
CA ALA A 383 7.99 -9.24 -21.43
C ALA A 383 9.30 -9.92 -20.99
N GLY A 384 10.41 -9.18 -20.99
CA GLY A 384 11.72 -9.72 -20.59
C GLY A 384 12.16 -10.93 -21.43
N GLY A 385 11.91 -10.89 -22.75
CA GLY A 385 12.37 -11.90 -23.71
C GLY A 385 11.56 -13.21 -23.74
N LYS A 386 10.39 -13.27 -23.10
CA LYS A 386 9.51 -14.45 -23.05
C LYS A 386 8.04 -14.04 -23.00
N THR A 387 7.13 -14.95 -23.33
CA THR A 387 5.71 -14.72 -23.12
C THR A 387 5.33 -14.88 -21.64
N VAL A 388 4.22 -14.32 -21.21
CA VAL A 388 3.69 -14.49 -19.84
C VAL A 388 3.44 -15.97 -19.53
N LEU A 389 2.81 -16.72 -20.43
CA LEU A 389 2.58 -18.16 -20.23
C LEU A 389 3.88 -18.95 -20.11
N LYS A 390 4.89 -18.62 -20.93
CA LYS A 390 6.21 -19.24 -20.83
C LYS A 390 6.88 -18.91 -19.50
N ALA A 391 6.73 -17.68 -19.01
CA ALA A 391 7.25 -17.28 -17.71
C ALA A 391 6.60 -18.07 -16.57
N ALA A 392 5.27 -18.24 -16.60
CA ALA A 392 4.52 -19.00 -15.59
C ALA A 392 4.95 -20.48 -15.56
N ARG A 393 5.12 -21.11 -16.73
CA ARG A 393 5.68 -22.47 -16.81
C ARG A 393 7.10 -22.56 -16.23
N LEU A 394 7.99 -21.64 -16.63
CA LEU A 394 9.40 -21.66 -16.20
C LEU A 394 9.55 -21.57 -14.67
N VAL A 395 8.80 -20.68 -14.01
CA VAL A 395 8.92 -20.52 -12.55
C VAL A 395 8.36 -21.74 -11.81
N MET A 396 7.31 -22.37 -12.35
CA MET A 396 6.71 -23.56 -11.74
C MET A 396 7.52 -24.84 -11.99
N ASP A 397 8.10 -25.00 -13.18
CA ASP A 397 9.04 -26.10 -13.47
C ASP A 397 10.26 -26.00 -12.51
N ARG A 398 10.77 -24.78 -12.27
CA ARG A 398 11.84 -24.55 -11.29
C ARG A 398 11.40 -24.87 -9.87
N LEU A 399 10.25 -24.35 -9.42
CA LEU A 399 9.75 -24.58 -8.06
C LEU A 399 9.50 -26.07 -7.79
N SER A 400 9.00 -26.81 -8.80
CA SER A 400 8.73 -28.24 -8.68
C SER A 400 9.99 -29.08 -8.48
N ALA A 401 11.18 -28.56 -8.80
CA ALA A 401 12.45 -29.23 -8.51
C ALA A 401 12.78 -29.25 -7.00
N GLU A 402 12.07 -28.46 -6.19
CA GLU A 402 12.19 -28.45 -4.73
C GLU A 402 11.22 -29.44 -4.05
N THR A 403 10.56 -30.32 -4.83
CA THR A 403 9.63 -31.32 -4.29
C THR A 403 10.29 -32.66 -4.02
N ASP A 404 9.71 -33.45 -3.12
CA ASP A 404 10.11 -34.84 -2.85
C ASP A 404 9.09 -35.86 -3.40
N GLU A 405 9.22 -37.14 -3.00
CA GLU A 405 8.33 -38.22 -3.44
C GLU A 405 6.87 -38.03 -3.03
N THR A 406 6.57 -37.20 -2.02
CA THR A 406 5.20 -36.83 -1.63
C THR A 406 4.59 -35.82 -2.59
N GLY A 407 5.42 -35.13 -3.37
CA GLY A 407 5.06 -34.01 -4.23
C GLY A 407 4.95 -32.67 -3.52
N LEU A 408 5.12 -32.63 -2.19
CA LEU A 408 5.18 -31.38 -1.42
C LEU A 408 6.54 -30.69 -1.62
N LEU A 409 6.58 -29.38 -1.44
CA LEU A 409 7.81 -28.60 -1.44
C LEU A 409 8.61 -28.86 -0.16
N VAL A 410 9.90 -29.12 -0.29
CA VAL A 410 10.82 -29.19 0.84
C VAL A 410 11.54 -27.85 0.93
N LYS A 411 11.06 -26.96 1.80
CA LYS A 411 11.72 -25.68 2.05
C LYS A 411 13.04 -25.90 2.79
N GLY A 412 14.12 -25.96 2.00
CA GLY A 412 15.47 -26.25 2.47
C GLY A 412 16.25 -25.02 2.95
N GLY A 413 17.37 -25.27 3.62
CA GLY A 413 18.34 -24.26 4.03
C GLY A 413 18.14 -23.76 5.46
N LYS A 414 19.22 -23.82 6.25
CA LYS A 414 19.25 -23.29 7.61
C LYS A 414 18.98 -21.79 7.58
N TYR A 415 18.08 -21.31 8.44
CA TYR A 415 17.72 -19.89 8.55
C TYR A 415 17.05 -19.30 7.29
N ASN A 416 16.27 -20.11 6.56
CA ASN A 416 15.59 -19.67 5.35
C ASN A 416 14.35 -18.80 5.64
N ARG A 417 14.39 -17.53 5.19
CA ARG A 417 13.33 -16.51 5.33
C ARG A 417 12.54 -16.25 4.03
N ARG A 418 12.66 -17.12 3.03
CA ARG A 418 12.23 -16.84 1.66
C ARG A 418 10.78 -17.25 1.38
N ASP A 419 9.87 -16.80 2.23
CA ASP A 419 8.42 -16.85 2.04
C ASP A 419 7.80 -15.55 2.63
N TRP A 420 6.49 -15.51 2.92
CA TRP A 420 5.86 -14.31 3.50
C TRP A 420 6.28 -14.01 4.94
N CYS A 421 6.54 -15.06 5.72
CA CYS A 421 6.84 -15.01 7.14
C CYS A 421 8.35 -14.79 7.34
N ASP A 422 8.88 -13.70 6.79
CA ASP A 422 10.31 -13.40 6.70
C ASP A 422 11.05 -13.23 8.04
N ASN A 423 10.32 -13.14 9.15
CA ASN A 423 10.86 -13.14 10.52
C ASN A 423 10.65 -14.46 11.28
N VAL A 424 10.36 -15.53 10.55
CA VAL A 424 10.29 -16.90 11.07
C VAL A 424 11.01 -17.87 10.11
N PHE A 425 11.95 -18.65 10.64
CA PHE A 425 12.66 -19.67 9.91
C PHE A 425 11.82 -20.93 9.78
N ARG A 426 10.93 -20.95 8.78
CA ARG A 426 10.16 -22.16 8.44
C ARG A 426 10.96 -23.07 7.50
N SER A 427 10.95 -24.37 7.76
CA SER A 427 11.67 -25.38 6.97
C SER A 427 10.81 -26.63 6.78
N GLY A 428 11.19 -27.48 5.84
CA GLY A 428 10.45 -28.69 5.48
C GLY A 428 9.14 -28.34 4.76
N TYR A 429 8.03 -28.97 5.16
CA TYR A 429 6.72 -28.72 4.59
C TYR A 429 6.05 -27.54 5.29
N VAL A 430 5.82 -26.45 4.56
CA VAL A 430 5.17 -25.24 5.08
C VAL A 430 3.77 -25.17 4.48
N THR A 431 2.71 -25.33 5.29
CA THR A 431 1.32 -25.44 4.82
C THR A 431 0.90 -24.28 3.91
N TYR A 432 1.35 -23.06 4.23
CA TYR A 432 1.13 -21.90 3.38
C TYR A 432 1.74 -22.06 1.98
N ASP A 433 3.02 -22.43 1.89
CA ASP A 433 3.72 -22.61 0.61
C ASP A 433 3.12 -23.77 -0.18
N GLU A 434 2.74 -24.87 0.48
CA GLU A 434 2.08 -26.01 -0.16
C GLU A 434 0.70 -25.64 -0.73
N GLY A 435 -0.09 -24.86 0.01
CA GLY A 435 -1.40 -24.41 -0.43
C GLY A 435 -1.29 -23.52 -1.68
N LEU A 436 -0.34 -22.60 -1.69
CA LEU A 436 -0.03 -21.77 -2.86
C LEU A 436 0.46 -22.63 -4.04
N TYR A 437 1.37 -23.57 -3.79
CA TYR A 437 1.91 -24.44 -4.82
C TYR A 437 0.82 -25.29 -5.48
N ALA A 438 -0.06 -25.91 -4.68
CA ALA A 438 -1.21 -26.65 -5.18
C ALA A 438 -2.11 -25.78 -6.07
N ARG A 439 -2.47 -24.58 -5.62
CA ARG A 439 -3.31 -23.66 -6.40
C ARG A 439 -2.61 -23.24 -7.70
N ALA A 440 -1.30 -23.03 -7.69
CA ALA A 440 -0.52 -22.67 -8.88
C ALA A 440 -0.43 -23.81 -9.89
N LEU A 441 -0.32 -25.07 -9.43
CA LEU A 441 -0.39 -26.26 -10.31
C LEU A 441 -1.76 -26.38 -10.98
N TYR A 442 -2.85 -26.17 -10.23
CA TYR A 442 -4.19 -26.11 -10.80
C TYR A 442 -4.30 -24.99 -11.85
N ALA A 443 -3.88 -23.77 -11.50
CA ALA A 443 -3.88 -22.61 -12.39
C ALA A 443 -3.15 -22.89 -13.72
N LEU A 444 -1.96 -23.49 -13.68
CA LEU A 444 -1.22 -23.85 -14.90
C LEU A 444 -1.89 -24.96 -15.71
N SER A 445 -2.48 -25.98 -15.05
CA SER A 445 -3.27 -27.00 -15.75
C SER A 445 -4.36 -26.36 -16.60
N GLU A 446 -5.13 -25.45 -16.01
CA GLU A 446 -6.24 -24.81 -16.70
C GLU A 446 -5.76 -23.87 -17.82
N LEU A 447 -4.73 -23.06 -17.58
CA LEU A 447 -4.17 -22.15 -18.60
C LEU A 447 -3.59 -22.88 -19.82
N LEU A 448 -3.17 -24.14 -19.66
CA LEU A 448 -2.59 -24.96 -20.72
C LEU A 448 -3.61 -25.84 -21.44
N ARG A 449 -4.82 -25.98 -20.90
CA ARG A 449 -5.88 -26.80 -21.51
C ARG A 449 -6.22 -26.28 -22.91
N GLY A 450 -6.25 -27.16 -23.90
CA GLY A 450 -6.45 -26.82 -25.32
C GLY A 450 -5.26 -26.12 -25.99
N ARG A 451 -4.17 -25.84 -25.26
CA ARG A 451 -2.91 -25.28 -25.80
C ARG A 451 -1.76 -26.30 -25.76
N ASP A 452 -1.67 -27.08 -24.69
CA ASP A 452 -0.67 -28.13 -24.43
C ASP A 452 -1.26 -29.14 -23.44
N ASP A 453 -2.17 -29.99 -23.93
CA ASP A 453 -2.96 -30.89 -23.08
C ASP A 453 -2.11 -31.89 -22.29
N ALA A 454 -0.98 -32.35 -22.86
CA ALA A 454 -0.06 -33.24 -22.16
C ALA A 454 0.57 -32.56 -20.94
N ALA A 455 0.98 -31.29 -21.07
CA ALA A 455 1.46 -30.52 -19.92
C ALA A 455 0.33 -30.20 -18.94
N ALA A 456 -0.87 -29.88 -19.43
CA ALA A 456 -2.04 -29.64 -18.60
C ALA A 456 -2.38 -30.85 -17.71
N ASP A 457 -2.42 -32.06 -18.29
CA ASP A 457 -2.66 -33.32 -17.57
C ASP A 457 -1.58 -33.61 -16.53
N ARG A 458 -0.31 -33.35 -16.87
CA ARG A 458 0.81 -33.47 -15.92
C ARG A 458 0.61 -32.57 -14.71
N TYR A 459 0.30 -31.29 -14.92
CA TYR A 459 0.06 -30.34 -13.82
C TYR A 459 -1.18 -30.69 -13.00
N ALA A 460 -2.24 -31.20 -13.63
CA ALA A 460 -3.43 -31.69 -12.94
C ALA A 460 -3.12 -32.90 -12.03
N ALA A 461 -2.31 -33.85 -12.51
CA ALA A 461 -1.87 -34.99 -11.73
C ALA A 461 -1.00 -34.58 -10.54
N MET A 462 -0.07 -33.63 -10.74
CA MET A 462 0.72 -33.04 -9.66
C MET A 462 -0.17 -32.36 -8.63
N PHE A 463 -1.12 -31.53 -9.06
CA PHE A 463 -2.09 -30.87 -8.17
C PHE A 463 -2.85 -31.89 -7.30
N ALA A 464 -3.39 -32.95 -7.91
CA ALA A 464 -4.12 -33.99 -7.18
C ALA A 464 -3.23 -34.67 -6.12
N LYS A 465 -1.97 -34.97 -6.46
CA LYS A 465 -0.98 -35.54 -5.54
C LYS A 465 -0.66 -34.61 -4.37
N VAL A 466 -0.33 -33.35 -4.65
CA VAL A 466 -0.04 -32.33 -3.62
C VAL A 466 -1.23 -32.12 -2.69
N LYS A 467 -2.44 -31.96 -3.25
CA LYS A 467 -3.67 -31.82 -2.47
C LYS A 467 -3.90 -33.01 -1.53
N ALA A 468 -3.69 -34.24 -2.01
CA ALA A 468 -3.79 -35.44 -1.17
C ALA A 468 -2.72 -35.44 -0.06
N SER A 469 -1.48 -35.08 -0.38
CA SER A 469 -0.38 -35.02 0.59
C SER A 469 -0.60 -33.95 1.67
N ILE A 470 -1.11 -32.75 1.33
CA ILE A 470 -1.49 -31.71 2.30
C ILE A 470 -2.48 -32.28 3.34
N ASN A 471 -3.56 -32.92 2.87
CA ASN A 471 -4.61 -33.46 3.74
C ASN A 471 -4.18 -34.66 4.58
N ARG A 472 -3.15 -35.39 4.14
CA ARG A 472 -2.61 -36.56 4.85
C ARG A 472 -1.53 -36.18 5.85
N LEU A 473 -0.64 -35.26 5.49
CA LEU A 473 0.59 -34.98 6.22
C LEU A 473 0.53 -33.70 7.05
N LEU A 474 -0.32 -32.74 6.73
CA LEU A 474 -0.35 -31.43 7.40
C LEU A 474 -1.62 -31.21 8.22
N TRP A 475 -2.66 -32.02 8.02
CA TRP A 475 -3.86 -31.99 8.84
C TRP A 475 -3.63 -32.68 10.19
N ASP A 476 -3.98 -31.99 11.27
CA ASP A 476 -4.02 -32.54 12.63
C ASP A 476 -5.48 -32.81 13.01
N GLU A 477 -5.84 -34.09 13.16
CA GLU A 477 -7.22 -34.50 13.41
C GLU A 477 -7.70 -34.14 14.82
N ASP A 478 -6.81 -34.20 15.81
CA ASP A 478 -7.13 -33.92 17.22
C ASP A 478 -7.35 -32.42 17.43
N LYS A 479 -6.52 -31.59 16.79
CA LYS A 479 -6.66 -30.13 16.85
C LYS A 479 -7.78 -29.62 15.95
N GLY A 480 -8.00 -30.26 14.81
CA GLY A 480 -8.99 -29.83 13.84
C GLY A 480 -8.51 -28.70 12.92
N TRP A 481 -7.21 -28.60 12.66
CA TRP A 481 -6.63 -27.64 11.72
C TRP A 481 -5.34 -28.17 11.05
N PHE A 482 -4.89 -27.45 10.01
CA PHE A 482 -3.59 -27.71 9.40
C PHE A 482 -2.48 -27.05 10.23
N VAL A 483 -1.41 -27.79 10.51
CA VAL A 483 -0.24 -27.28 11.25
C VAL A 483 0.49 -26.20 10.44
N ASN A 484 1.30 -25.37 11.08
CA ASN A 484 2.02 -24.29 10.41
C ASN A 484 3.12 -24.84 9.49
N TYR A 485 4.02 -25.66 10.04
CA TYR A 485 5.03 -26.39 9.26
C TYR A 485 5.53 -27.65 9.96
N ARG A 486 6.10 -28.56 9.17
CA ARG A 486 6.78 -29.78 9.62
C ARG A 486 8.21 -29.83 9.10
N ASP A 487 9.16 -30.08 10.00
CA ASP A 487 10.60 -30.12 9.73
C ASP A 487 11.18 -31.39 10.37
N GLY A 488 11.27 -32.46 9.58
CA GLY A 488 11.58 -33.80 10.08
C GLY A 488 10.57 -34.26 11.14
N GLU A 489 11.06 -34.63 12.32
CA GLU A 489 10.23 -35.06 13.46
C GLU A 489 9.51 -33.90 14.18
N PHE A 490 9.91 -32.66 13.92
CA PHE A 490 9.29 -31.51 14.57
C PHE A 490 8.08 -31.00 13.80
N THR A 491 7.04 -30.65 14.55
CA THR A 491 5.86 -29.97 14.03
C THR A 491 5.63 -28.69 14.82
N GLU A 492 5.59 -27.55 14.12
CA GLU A 492 5.01 -26.32 14.67
C GLU A 492 3.50 -26.36 14.40
N ASP A 493 2.76 -26.72 15.44
CA ASP A 493 1.35 -27.09 15.39
C ASP A 493 0.43 -25.96 15.88
N ASN A 494 0.96 -24.75 16.00
CA ASN A 494 0.16 -23.56 16.25
C ASN A 494 -0.79 -23.28 15.07
N LEU A 495 -1.93 -22.65 15.37
CA LEU A 495 -2.87 -22.24 14.34
C LEU A 495 -2.41 -20.90 13.78
N SER A 496 -1.96 -20.88 12.54
CA SER A 496 -1.53 -19.68 11.84
C SER A 496 -2.57 -19.26 10.82
N VAL A 497 -2.92 -17.97 10.78
CA VAL A 497 -3.98 -17.44 9.88
C VAL A 497 -3.64 -17.67 8.40
N ASP A 498 -2.35 -17.70 8.05
CA ASP A 498 -1.88 -17.91 6.67
C ASP A 498 -2.26 -19.28 6.09
N THR A 499 -2.49 -20.28 6.94
CA THR A 499 -2.98 -21.61 6.53
C THR A 499 -4.39 -21.56 5.95
N VAL A 500 -5.09 -20.43 6.07
CA VAL A 500 -6.39 -20.18 5.42
C VAL A 500 -6.35 -20.35 3.90
N VAL A 501 -5.17 -20.28 3.26
CA VAL A 501 -5.05 -20.58 1.82
C VAL A 501 -5.59 -21.97 1.46
N VAL A 502 -5.59 -22.93 2.40
CA VAL A 502 -6.10 -24.28 2.18
C VAL A 502 -7.63 -24.29 1.96
N PRO A 503 -8.47 -23.78 2.87
CA PRO A 503 -9.90 -23.61 2.59
C PRO A 503 -10.18 -22.58 1.48
N LEU A 504 -9.42 -21.48 1.41
CA LEU A 504 -9.62 -20.43 0.39
C LEU A 504 -9.52 -20.96 -1.04
N PHE A 505 -8.62 -21.90 -1.30
CA PHE A 505 -8.44 -22.53 -2.62
C PHE A 505 -9.13 -23.90 -2.75
N GLY A 506 -10.01 -24.28 -1.83
CA GLY A 506 -10.75 -25.54 -1.89
C GLY A 506 -9.87 -26.79 -1.87
N LEU A 507 -8.77 -26.73 -1.10
CA LEU A 507 -7.77 -27.80 -1.01
C LEU A 507 -8.12 -28.85 0.04
N THR A 508 -9.19 -28.66 0.80
CA THR A 508 -9.71 -29.63 1.78
C THR A 508 -11.23 -29.78 1.64
N ASP A 509 -11.81 -30.78 2.28
CA ASP A 509 -13.27 -30.96 2.30
C ASP A 509 -13.96 -29.89 3.15
N GLU A 510 -15.26 -29.71 2.93
CA GLU A 510 -16.07 -28.70 3.61
C GLU A 510 -16.08 -28.86 5.14
N GLY A 511 -16.08 -30.10 5.63
CA GLY A 511 -16.08 -30.39 7.06
C GLY A 511 -14.79 -29.91 7.72
N ARG A 512 -13.63 -30.30 7.17
CA ARG A 512 -12.32 -29.84 7.64
C ARG A 512 -12.15 -28.33 7.54
N ALA A 513 -12.59 -27.73 6.43
CA ALA A 513 -12.56 -26.27 6.25
C ALA A 513 -13.32 -25.55 7.36
N LYS A 514 -14.58 -25.94 7.62
CA LYS A 514 -15.40 -25.33 8.68
C LYS A 514 -14.80 -25.55 10.08
N ARG A 515 -14.28 -26.76 10.39
CA ARG A 515 -13.59 -27.01 11.68
C ARG A 515 -12.43 -26.06 11.91
N MET A 516 -11.57 -25.89 10.90
CA MET A 516 -10.43 -24.98 10.97
C MET A 516 -10.85 -23.52 11.11
N LEU A 517 -11.83 -23.05 10.33
CA LEU A 517 -12.32 -21.67 10.40
C LEU A 517 -12.99 -21.36 11.75
N SER A 518 -13.69 -22.33 12.34
CA SER A 518 -14.22 -22.22 13.71
C SER A 518 -13.11 -22.23 14.77
N ALA A 519 -12.02 -22.97 14.54
CA ALA A 519 -10.85 -22.90 15.41
C ALA A 519 -10.17 -21.52 15.32
N MET A 520 -10.08 -20.93 14.13
CA MET A 520 -9.59 -19.55 13.95
C MET A 520 -10.51 -18.55 14.65
N GLU A 521 -11.83 -18.73 14.59
CA GLU A 521 -12.78 -17.85 15.29
C GLU A 521 -12.57 -17.91 16.81
N ARG A 522 -12.32 -19.11 17.35
CA ARG A 522 -12.09 -19.29 18.79
C ARG A 522 -10.72 -18.80 19.25
N LEU A 523 -9.67 -19.02 18.47
CA LEU A 523 -8.28 -18.84 18.88
C LEU A 523 -7.61 -17.58 18.31
N LEU A 524 -7.98 -17.14 17.12
CA LEU A 524 -7.35 -16.02 16.43
C LEU A 524 -8.19 -14.74 16.48
N GLU A 525 -9.52 -14.80 16.56
CA GLU A 525 -10.29 -13.58 16.86
C GLU A 525 -10.05 -13.16 18.31
N SER A 526 -9.40 -12.02 18.51
CA SER A 526 -8.94 -11.57 19.83
C SER A 526 -10.08 -11.35 20.83
N ARG A 527 -11.30 -11.04 20.35
CA ARG A 527 -12.53 -11.00 21.17
C ARG A 527 -12.93 -12.36 21.76
N SER A 528 -12.59 -13.45 21.08
CA SER A 528 -13.01 -14.81 21.42
C SER A 528 -11.94 -15.56 22.22
N ASN A 529 -10.67 -15.23 21.97
CA ASN A 529 -9.55 -15.83 22.68
C ASN A 529 -9.34 -15.13 24.04
N THR A 530 -9.75 -15.78 25.13
CA THR A 530 -9.54 -15.25 26.49
C THR A 530 -8.14 -15.56 27.06
N GLU A 531 -7.37 -16.45 26.42
CA GLU A 531 -6.03 -16.84 26.85
C GLU A 531 -4.97 -15.79 26.48
N GLN A 532 -5.20 -14.97 25.44
CA GLN A 532 -4.23 -14.00 24.94
C GLN A 532 -4.15 -12.69 25.73
N GLN A 533 -5.12 -12.32 26.57
CA GLN A 533 -5.02 -11.19 27.52
C GLN A 533 -4.72 -9.76 26.97
N ALA A 534 -4.52 -9.55 25.65
CA ALA A 534 -4.25 -8.24 25.05
C ALA A 534 -5.52 -7.48 24.61
N GLY A 535 -6.70 -7.97 25.00
CA GLY A 535 -7.99 -7.36 24.69
C GLY A 535 -8.46 -7.60 23.25
N ASP A 536 -9.48 -6.85 22.82
CA ASP A 536 -10.06 -6.94 21.48
C ASP A 536 -9.41 -5.92 20.53
N PHE A 537 -8.55 -6.41 19.65
CA PHE A 537 -7.81 -5.61 18.67
C PHE A 537 -7.98 -6.08 17.22
N GLY A 538 -8.40 -7.32 16.98
CA GLY A 538 -8.53 -7.90 15.64
C GLY A 538 -8.25 -9.41 15.60
N VAL A 539 -7.52 -9.85 14.60
CA VAL A 539 -7.17 -11.26 14.35
C VAL A 539 -5.67 -11.48 14.57
N LEU A 540 -5.31 -12.40 15.48
CA LEU A 540 -3.92 -12.81 15.67
C LEU A 540 -3.41 -13.54 14.41
N SER A 541 -2.21 -13.20 13.95
CA SER A 541 -1.57 -13.96 12.86
C SER A 541 -1.31 -15.42 13.24
N VAL A 542 -1.10 -15.71 14.53
CA VAL A 542 -0.86 -17.05 15.03
C VAL A 542 -1.21 -17.18 16.51
N TRP A 543 -1.76 -18.34 16.90
CA TRP A 543 -1.94 -18.74 18.30
C TRP A 543 -1.96 -20.27 18.46
N PRO A 544 -1.37 -20.85 19.54
CA PRO A 544 -0.42 -20.21 20.46
C PRO A 544 0.82 -19.66 19.74
N PHE A 545 1.62 -18.84 20.42
CA PHE A 545 2.87 -18.34 19.86
C PHE A 545 3.83 -19.47 19.48
N TYR A 546 4.81 -19.17 18.61
CA TYR A 546 5.79 -20.14 18.14
C TYR A 546 6.49 -20.88 19.29
N LYS A 547 6.51 -22.21 19.21
CA LYS A 547 7.13 -23.10 20.21
C LYS A 547 8.63 -23.09 20.08
N ARG A 548 9.14 -23.17 18.84
CA ARG A 548 10.59 -23.20 18.59
C ARG A 548 11.15 -21.79 18.51
N LEU A 549 11.52 -21.23 19.66
CA LEU A 549 11.99 -19.84 19.77
C LEU A 549 13.19 -19.51 18.85
N THR A 550 14.04 -20.49 18.55
CA THR A 550 15.17 -20.34 17.62
C THR A 550 14.75 -20.08 16.18
N ASP A 551 13.49 -20.35 15.84
CA ASP A 551 12.94 -20.08 14.51
C ASP A 551 12.43 -18.64 14.41
N THR A 552 12.15 -17.96 15.53
CA THR A 552 11.70 -16.56 15.53
C THR A 552 12.86 -15.56 15.60
N VAL A 553 12.75 -14.44 14.87
CA VAL A 553 13.80 -13.42 14.78
C VAL A 553 13.23 -12.01 14.65
N GLN A 554 14.08 -11.01 14.90
CA GLN A 554 13.72 -9.58 14.82
C GLN A 554 12.42 -9.29 15.60
N LYS A 555 11.44 -8.63 14.98
CA LYS A 555 10.16 -8.27 15.60
C LYS A 555 9.43 -9.49 16.15
N SER A 556 9.38 -10.59 15.38
CA SER A 556 8.64 -11.80 15.74
C SER A 556 9.23 -12.59 16.92
N THR A 557 10.40 -12.19 17.44
CA THR A 557 10.95 -12.77 18.69
C THR A 557 10.02 -12.52 19.88
N LEU A 558 9.20 -11.46 19.83
CA LEU A 558 8.29 -11.08 20.89
C LEU A 558 6.85 -11.53 20.56
N PRO A 559 6.10 -12.06 21.54
CA PRO A 559 4.65 -12.21 21.47
C PRO A 559 3.93 -10.93 21.03
N TYR A 560 2.82 -11.09 20.32
CA TYR A 560 1.99 -10.03 19.72
C TYR A 560 2.70 -9.15 18.70
N TYR A 561 3.91 -9.49 18.26
CA TYR A 561 4.67 -8.63 17.36
C TYR A 561 4.86 -9.29 15.99
N TYR A 562 4.46 -8.54 14.95
CA TYR A 562 4.71 -8.91 13.55
C TYR A 562 4.12 -10.28 13.23
N HIS A 563 4.91 -11.29 12.88
CA HIS A 563 4.38 -12.63 12.54
C HIS A 563 3.98 -13.47 13.75
N ASN A 564 4.41 -13.08 14.96
CA ASN A 564 4.15 -13.83 16.19
C ASN A 564 2.93 -13.27 16.94
N GLY A 565 1.80 -13.18 16.24
CA GLY A 565 0.48 -12.83 16.77
C GLY A 565 0.14 -11.34 16.72
N GLY A 566 0.84 -10.55 15.89
CA GLY A 566 0.30 -9.27 15.44
C GLY A 566 -0.87 -9.48 14.46
N ASP A 567 -1.66 -8.46 14.20
CA ASP A 567 -2.71 -8.52 13.17
C ASP A 567 -2.15 -7.97 11.85
N TRP A 568 -2.34 -8.74 10.78
CA TRP A 568 -2.03 -8.39 9.40
C TRP A 568 -3.34 -8.24 8.62
N PRO A 569 -3.80 -7.00 8.33
CA PRO A 569 -5.10 -6.76 7.72
C PRO A 569 -5.42 -7.57 6.46
N TYR A 570 -4.42 -7.87 5.61
CA TYR A 570 -4.68 -8.70 4.43
C TYR A 570 -4.99 -10.16 4.78
N LEU A 571 -4.34 -10.73 5.80
CA LEU A 571 -4.64 -12.09 6.26
C LEU A 571 -6.01 -12.13 6.95
N SER A 572 -6.33 -11.10 7.73
CA SER A 572 -7.66 -10.92 8.34
C SER A 572 -8.75 -10.85 7.28
N ALA A 573 -8.52 -10.13 6.18
CA ALA A 573 -9.42 -10.08 5.04
C ALA A 573 -9.50 -11.40 4.25
N MET A 574 -8.38 -12.13 4.07
CA MET A 574 -8.41 -13.46 3.46
C MET A 574 -9.21 -14.46 4.32
N TYR A 575 -9.06 -14.37 5.64
CA TYR A 575 -9.83 -15.14 6.60
C TYR A 575 -11.32 -14.81 6.54
N ALA A 576 -11.67 -13.52 6.52
CA ALA A 576 -13.04 -13.07 6.30
C ALA A 576 -13.63 -13.64 4.99
N TYR A 577 -12.87 -13.57 3.90
CA TYR A 577 -13.33 -14.10 2.61
C TYR A 577 -13.53 -15.62 2.65
N ALA A 578 -12.63 -16.36 3.31
CA ALA A 578 -12.83 -17.79 3.53
C ALA A 578 -14.10 -18.06 4.35
N LYS A 579 -14.40 -17.31 5.42
CA LYS A 579 -15.66 -17.44 6.16
C LYS A 579 -16.87 -17.24 5.24
N LEU A 580 -16.87 -16.23 4.36
CA LEU A 580 -17.92 -16.03 3.36
C LEU A 580 -18.12 -17.24 2.44
N MET A 581 -17.02 -17.82 1.92
CA MET A 581 -17.07 -19.00 1.03
C MET A 581 -17.78 -20.21 1.65
N TYR A 582 -17.79 -20.31 2.98
CA TYR A 582 -18.36 -21.41 3.75
C TYR A 582 -19.63 -21.02 4.54
N GLY A 583 -20.20 -19.83 4.27
CA GLY A 583 -21.44 -19.36 4.89
C GLY A 583 -21.31 -19.04 6.38
N MET A 584 -20.13 -18.60 6.82
CA MET A 584 -19.83 -18.19 8.20
C MET A 584 -19.78 -16.66 8.31
N ASP A 585 -19.99 -16.13 9.52
CA ASP A 585 -19.91 -14.68 9.77
C ASP A 585 -18.50 -14.14 9.53
N ALA A 586 -18.35 -13.23 8.57
CA ALA A 586 -17.08 -12.67 8.16
C ALA A 586 -16.82 -11.24 8.69
N GLU A 587 -17.80 -10.64 9.37
CA GLU A 587 -17.77 -9.20 9.69
C GLU A 587 -16.57 -8.82 10.55
N TYR A 588 -16.37 -9.52 11.67
CA TYR A 588 -15.30 -9.21 12.61
C TYR A 588 -13.89 -9.25 12.00
N PRO A 589 -13.43 -10.35 11.37
CA PRO A 589 -12.10 -10.36 10.76
C PRO A 589 -11.99 -9.38 9.58
N LEU A 590 -13.10 -8.98 8.96
CA LEU A 590 -13.09 -8.01 7.88
C LEU A 590 -12.91 -6.57 8.38
N THR A 591 -13.59 -6.15 9.44
CA THR A 591 -13.72 -4.73 9.79
C THR A 591 -13.02 -4.33 11.08
N ARG A 592 -12.81 -5.26 12.02
CA ARG A 592 -12.31 -4.92 13.37
C ARG A 592 -10.96 -4.22 13.37
N TRP A 593 -10.02 -4.70 12.56
CA TRP A 593 -8.70 -4.10 12.45
C TRP A 593 -8.78 -2.63 12.03
N PHE A 594 -9.73 -2.28 11.14
CA PHE A 594 -9.89 -0.93 10.64
C PHE A 594 -10.45 -0.01 11.72
N GLU A 595 -11.50 -0.45 12.43
CA GLU A 595 -12.05 0.29 13.58
C GLU A 595 -11.00 0.55 14.66
N PHE A 596 -10.22 -0.47 15.01
CA PHE A 596 -9.15 -0.36 16.01
C PHE A 596 -8.11 0.69 15.61
N ASN A 597 -7.73 0.70 14.33
CA ASN A 597 -6.77 1.66 13.78
C ASN A 597 -7.35 3.10 13.72
N LEU A 598 -8.62 3.26 13.32
CA LEU A 598 -9.30 4.56 13.34
C LEU A 598 -9.32 5.17 14.75
N ALA A 599 -9.63 4.37 15.77
CA ALA A 599 -9.63 4.81 17.16
C ALA A 599 -8.25 5.30 17.65
N ARG A 600 -7.17 4.74 17.08
CA ARG A 600 -5.77 5.11 17.37
C ARG A 600 -5.23 6.23 16.50
N GLY A 601 -6.01 6.71 15.52
CA GLY A 601 -5.60 7.79 14.61
C GLY A 601 -4.85 7.34 13.36
N ASN A 602 -4.92 6.06 13.02
CA ASN A 602 -4.41 5.49 11.78
C ASN A 602 -5.55 5.50 10.74
N TYR A 603 -5.59 6.51 9.87
CA TYR A 603 -6.70 6.75 8.94
C TYR A 603 -6.50 6.16 7.54
N THR A 604 -5.38 5.48 7.31
CA THR A 604 -5.04 4.81 6.07
C THR A 604 -4.71 3.34 6.39
N PRO A 605 -5.02 2.39 5.48
CA PRO A 605 -4.76 0.97 5.75
C PRO A 605 -3.30 0.69 6.13
N VAL A 606 -3.12 -0.04 7.23
CA VAL A 606 -1.83 -0.32 7.87
C VAL A 606 -1.24 -1.65 7.42
N GLU A 607 0.08 -1.79 7.47
CA GLU A 607 0.85 -3.01 7.16
C GLU A 607 0.45 -4.20 8.04
N PHE A 608 0.63 -3.97 9.33
CA PHE A 608 0.35 -4.82 10.46
C PHE A 608 0.26 -3.90 11.69
N PHE A 609 -0.38 -4.34 12.75
CA PHE A 609 -0.38 -3.62 14.01
C PHE A 609 -0.32 -4.58 15.18
N SER A 610 -0.04 -4.03 16.35
CA SER A 610 0.05 -4.79 17.59
C SER A 610 -0.72 -4.05 18.69
N PRO A 611 -1.35 -4.79 19.62
CA PRO A 611 -1.96 -4.17 20.81
C PRO A 611 -0.90 -3.60 21.77
N VAL A 612 0.36 -4.05 21.68
CA VAL A 612 1.40 -3.72 22.68
C VAL A 612 2.72 -3.22 22.06
N HIS A 613 2.95 -3.45 20.76
CA HIS A 613 4.15 -3.01 20.05
C HIS A 613 3.85 -1.92 19.01
N PRO A 614 4.87 -1.21 18.50
CA PRO A 614 4.69 -0.25 17.42
C PRO A 614 4.08 -0.86 16.15
N ASP A 615 3.19 -0.10 15.53
CA ASP A 615 2.54 -0.50 14.28
C ASP A 615 3.52 -0.48 13.09
N GLY A 616 3.15 -1.17 12.02
CA GLY A 616 3.82 -1.07 10.74
C GLY A 616 3.52 0.23 10.00
N SER A 617 3.99 0.29 8.76
CA SER A 617 3.78 1.48 7.93
C SER A 617 2.33 1.62 7.43
N LEU A 618 1.91 2.85 7.15
CA LEU A 618 0.60 3.16 6.59
C LEU A 618 0.62 3.13 5.05
N LEU A 619 -0.58 3.17 4.45
CA LEU A 619 -0.81 3.10 3.02
C LEU A 619 -0.25 1.81 2.39
N GLN A 620 -0.59 0.67 2.97
CA GLN A 620 -0.14 -0.64 2.50
C GLN A 620 -1.16 -1.29 1.57
N ALA A 621 -0.73 -1.51 0.33
CA ALA A 621 -1.60 -1.83 -0.80
C ALA A 621 -2.35 -3.16 -0.59
N TRP A 622 -1.68 -4.19 -0.06
CA TRP A 622 -2.28 -5.50 0.18
C TRP A 622 -3.39 -5.47 1.23
N SER A 623 -3.33 -4.55 2.19
CA SER A 623 -4.38 -4.38 3.20
C SER A 623 -5.70 -3.92 2.56
N GLY A 624 -5.65 -3.42 1.31
CA GLY A 624 -6.83 -3.13 0.50
C GLY A 624 -7.63 -4.36 0.05
N VAL A 625 -7.11 -5.59 0.20
CA VAL A 625 -7.78 -6.82 -0.25
C VAL A 625 -9.14 -7.04 0.41
N GLY A 626 -9.43 -6.42 1.57
CA GLY A 626 -10.75 -6.44 2.19
C GLY A 626 -11.88 -5.95 1.28
N ALA A 627 -11.58 -5.12 0.26
CA ALA A 627 -12.56 -4.67 -0.72
C ALA A 627 -13.12 -5.84 -1.57
N LEU A 628 -12.37 -6.95 -1.66
CA LEU A 628 -12.79 -8.18 -2.32
C LEU A 628 -14.06 -8.74 -1.67
N ALA A 629 -14.11 -8.81 -0.34
CA ALA A 629 -15.24 -9.37 0.41
C ALA A 629 -16.53 -8.58 0.21
N LEU A 630 -16.42 -7.25 0.15
CA LEU A 630 -17.57 -6.37 -0.09
C LEU A 630 -18.04 -6.41 -1.55
N ARG A 631 -17.13 -6.60 -2.50
CA ARG A 631 -17.45 -6.67 -3.94
C ARG A 631 -17.96 -8.05 -4.38
N HIS A 632 -17.51 -9.11 -3.73
CA HIS A 632 -17.88 -10.50 -4.02
C HIS A 632 -18.49 -11.19 -2.78
N PRO A 633 -19.66 -10.73 -2.31
CA PRO A 633 -20.27 -11.24 -1.08
C PRO A 633 -20.75 -12.70 -1.19
N SER A 634 -20.87 -13.25 -2.41
CA SER A 634 -21.24 -14.65 -2.67
C SER A 634 -20.13 -15.66 -2.33
N GLY A 635 -18.88 -15.20 -2.11
CA GLY A 635 -17.76 -16.10 -1.84
C GLY A 635 -17.38 -16.99 -3.04
N ASP A 636 -17.60 -16.54 -4.27
CA ASP A 636 -17.36 -17.34 -5.49
C ASP A 636 -16.10 -16.96 -6.28
N PHE A 637 -15.41 -15.87 -5.92
CA PHE A 637 -14.23 -15.36 -6.63
C PHE A 637 -13.22 -16.46 -7.01
N PHE A 638 -12.71 -17.23 -6.04
CA PHE A 638 -11.71 -18.28 -6.31
C PHE A 638 -12.28 -19.55 -6.95
N ARG A 639 -13.62 -19.66 -7.10
CA ARG A 639 -14.32 -20.80 -7.72
C ARG A 639 -14.57 -20.61 -9.21
N LYS A 640 -14.36 -19.41 -9.75
CA LYS A 640 -14.46 -19.18 -11.20
C LYS A 640 -13.48 -20.09 -11.95
N LYS A 641 -13.95 -20.64 -13.06
CA LYS A 641 -13.16 -21.47 -13.97
C LYS A 641 -12.99 -20.74 -15.31
N LEU A 642 -11.99 -21.15 -16.08
CA LEU A 642 -11.87 -20.71 -17.46
C LEU A 642 -13.03 -21.32 -18.27
N ASN A 643 -13.69 -20.49 -19.07
CA ASN A 643 -14.74 -20.91 -20.00
C ASN A 643 -14.15 -21.31 -21.35
#